data_AF-A0ABD7Z2K6-F1
#
_entry.id   AF-A0ABD7Z2K6-F1
#
_cell.length_a   1.000
_cell.length_b   1.000
_cell.length_c   1.000
_cell.angle_alpha   90.00
_cell.angle_beta   90.00
_cell.angle_gamma   90.00
#
_symmetry.space_group_name_H-M   'P 1'
#
loop_
_entity.id
_entity.type
_entity.pdbx_description
1 polymer ?
#
loop_
_entity_poly.entity_id
_entity_poly.type
_entity_poly.pdbx_seq_one_letter_code
_entity_poly.pdbx_strand_id
1 'polypeptide(L)'
;MTERDITKITDYPLIQKLAQALWQSEDYGHGVAIMVGAGFSRSAATTQDINKKMPIWANLAKKIAEELGEEEHTDALRLAQMYQDYFGKQTLYDLLKNEIDDEIWQPAELYQQLLTLPWTEVLTTNWDTLLERAARDIHEPIYDIVNKQEDLACCHSPRIVKLHGTINLSSDLIFTQEDYRHYPKKYGIFVNFVRQVFVENELCLIGFSGDDPNFLQWIGWVRDNLQSNARRIYLVGALNLSSAKRKYLESLNVAPIDLFELVADIDNRDLKHKTAIELFLTQLSNLEVKKVWDWLPKQFDEIIKLYSRNQGEIKIDEALSALRKDRESYPEWIICPNPLRVYVEMQINKFWFFIPDIFKQQVNIRNQLLYELVWRYGIIFNFNINKNIRTILLEICEPDVNSGLSVKQHLEIALYLLKCTRFIKEDSDQQEIIDKTARILRENSRYWSEGLVELYYHQILVARDKLNYPLMEELVNTIQGVDPIWKLRKAFILSEIACYEESIGLIDEAYTELVLGYRNNRNSIFILSRLAWAHMLKSITDRVQHKHKTLIFSGSKYSQQNCNPYDIIDYLEAKLSESIKYKKQPTYVESFDSGKIIENSPTLKFNSVIEIPPAILFDNICNIVGLSIQWPNLIYIKKILIDMVNLVETNYWMKFFLLIKISDNSEFEQLEKIYNRITIAQLTYDEVDKIVKCCSEAVEYWKNKIIKEYGNNNKIEYLINYLSNFIKILARFQLRLSSEEAKKYYRLALDLYKNNWPFYMIFENSISDLLNYSLQSIPTKQHHELLTEALQFPINNKLLNPIIQHPGKRKADNQLDYAINELIKYINYSSRINLKIVDRILPLINNKFLYENEEKQLILNLYGKNPDYQDLLHHNNIFCPDFFLKIPPRKNIEQVYSLIIDMVFTVPPSDDLDFLEKLLIILLWQKKELKPDIKIIIEYFDYFTGWEYDEQQNKEKMLISVSEFVNLKKKIKLECIGCILYYLVQYFPKEYLNKDNFEKFYSFYIENNGFLEKYYTIRTFVPFVLNNSQLDKEVIDIIKMGLRSKNELVVCDAAKAILEWGNKLSDRIVIRPLINKLINHVESVKLVGIVNILPVINEMLNQGWLTNDDINILIENLPEIYNECDYRYITDNNTIEISLFPTIRARCVKLARDILKRSNQLNLDLQDILEEAKNDALPEVRFAETDEFYEQANPLKHINLLGHIH
;
A
#
# COMPACT_ATOMS: atom_id res chain seq x y z
N MET A 1 -11.32 16.14 58.65
CA MET A 1 -10.34 15.16 59.17
C MET A 1 -8.98 15.62 58.71
N THR A 2 -8.08 15.93 59.66
CA THR A 2 -6.67 16.23 59.36
C THR A 2 -6.06 15.05 58.61
N GLU A 3 -5.49 15.29 57.42
CA GLU A 3 -4.80 14.25 56.63
C GLU A 3 -3.70 13.61 57.47
N ARG A 4 -3.88 12.33 57.82
CA ARG A 4 -2.87 11.51 58.49
C ARG A 4 -1.78 11.21 57.46
N ASP A 5 -0.69 11.95 57.52
CA ASP A 5 0.39 11.88 56.55
C ASP A 5 1.35 10.73 56.87
N ILE A 6 1.17 9.60 56.17
CA ILE A 6 1.99 8.39 56.33
C ILE A 6 3.45 8.60 55.89
N THR A 7 3.77 9.67 55.16
CA THR A 7 5.15 9.93 54.67
C THR A 7 6.11 10.38 55.79
N LYS A 8 5.58 10.79 56.93
CA LYS A 8 6.36 11.34 58.07
C LYS A 8 6.80 10.30 59.09
N ILE A 9 6.38 9.04 58.96
CA ILE A 9 6.77 7.98 59.89
C ILE A 9 8.21 7.52 59.60
N THR A 10 8.89 7.04 60.65
CA THR A 10 10.25 6.50 60.57
C THR A 10 10.38 5.31 59.64
N ASP A 11 9.31 4.51 59.54
CA ASP A 11 9.26 3.26 58.76
C ASP A 11 8.86 3.45 57.28
N TYR A 12 8.62 4.69 56.83
CA TYR A 12 8.17 4.98 55.46
C TYR A 12 9.10 4.43 54.36
N PRO A 13 10.45 4.47 54.49
CA PRO A 13 11.33 3.86 53.50
C PRO A 13 11.12 2.35 53.31
N LEU A 14 10.65 1.63 54.34
CA LEU A 14 10.31 0.20 54.22
C LEU A 14 9.05 0.01 53.37
N ILE A 15 8.05 0.90 53.50
CA ILE A 15 6.85 0.90 52.66
C ILE A 15 7.23 1.15 51.20
N GLN A 16 8.13 2.11 50.94
CA GLN A 16 8.60 2.40 49.58
C GLN A 16 9.32 1.19 48.96
N LYS A 17 10.17 0.51 49.72
CA LYS A 17 10.87 -0.69 49.26
C LYS A 17 9.90 -1.85 48.97
N LEU A 18 8.93 -2.07 49.85
CA LEU A 18 7.92 -3.10 49.68
C LEU A 18 7.03 -2.82 48.46
N ALA A 19 6.59 -1.57 48.28
CA ALA A 19 5.82 -1.15 47.11
C ALA A 19 6.62 -1.35 45.82
N GLN A 20 7.91 -1.02 45.82
CA GLN A 20 8.78 -1.27 44.68
C GLN A 20 8.83 -2.76 44.32
N ALA A 21 8.97 -3.65 45.30
CA ALA A 21 8.97 -5.09 45.06
C ALA A 21 7.59 -5.60 44.59
N LEU A 22 6.50 -5.05 45.11
CA LEU A 22 5.12 -5.43 44.77
C LEU A 22 4.82 -5.12 43.28
N TRP A 23 5.15 -3.92 42.84
CA TRP A 23 4.84 -3.43 41.50
C TRP A 23 5.85 -3.82 40.41
N GLN A 24 7.00 -4.42 40.76
CA GLN A 24 8.02 -4.92 39.82
C GLN A 24 7.88 -6.42 39.46
N SER A 25 6.84 -7.08 39.96
CA SER A 25 6.68 -8.55 39.95
C SER A 25 6.56 -9.19 38.56
N GLU A 26 6.18 -8.42 37.53
CA GLU A 26 5.97 -8.95 36.17
C GLU A 26 7.28 -9.32 35.42
N ASP A 27 8.43 -8.72 35.76
CA ASP A 27 9.62 -8.79 34.89
C ASP A 27 10.70 -9.81 35.31
N TYR A 28 10.72 -10.22 36.58
CA TYR A 28 11.87 -10.95 37.17
C TYR A 28 11.53 -12.23 37.94
N GLY A 29 10.26 -12.67 37.99
CA GLY A 29 9.86 -13.87 38.75
C GLY A 29 10.04 -13.73 40.27
N HIS A 30 10.11 -12.49 40.75
CA HIS A 30 10.25 -12.13 42.16
C HIS A 30 9.20 -11.05 42.47
N GLY A 31 8.36 -11.27 43.47
CA GLY A 31 7.34 -10.31 43.89
C GLY A 31 7.14 -10.30 45.39
N VAL A 32 5.93 -9.94 45.80
CA VAL A 32 5.54 -9.90 47.21
C VAL A 32 4.39 -10.87 47.44
N ALA A 33 4.59 -11.80 48.36
CA ALA A 33 3.53 -12.66 48.87
C ALA A 33 2.99 -12.08 50.18
N ILE A 34 1.68 -12.15 50.38
CA ILE A 34 1.02 -11.69 51.59
C ILE A 34 0.58 -12.88 52.44
N MET A 35 0.76 -12.77 53.75
CA MET A 35 0.24 -13.71 54.73
C MET A 35 -0.78 -13.00 55.63
N VAL A 36 -2.02 -13.47 55.58
CA VAL A 36 -3.17 -12.87 56.28
C VAL A 36 -3.54 -13.73 57.49
N GLY A 37 -3.51 -13.13 58.68
CA GLY A 37 -3.88 -13.79 59.94
C GLY A 37 -5.25 -13.39 60.48
N ALA A 38 -5.65 -14.02 61.59
CA ALA A 38 -6.99 -13.85 62.18
C ALA A 38 -7.26 -12.42 62.69
N GLY A 39 -6.20 -11.65 62.98
CA GLY A 39 -6.30 -10.23 63.33
C GLY A 39 -6.83 -9.37 62.17
N PHE A 40 -6.60 -9.77 60.91
CA PHE A 40 -7.17 -9.09 59.76
C PHE A 40 -8.68 -9.34 59.73
N SER A 41 -9.11 -10.61 59.81
CA SER A 41 -10.53 -10.98 59.88
C SER A 41 -11.26 -10.28 61.03
N ARG A 42 -10.64 -10.17 62.21
CA ARG A 42 -11.21 -9.45 63.36
C ARG A 42 -11.42 -7.95 63.15
N SER A 43 -10.50 -7.29 62.45
CA SER A 43 -10.58 -5.84 62.22
C SER A 43 -11.39 -5.47 60.97
N ALA A 44 -11.47 -6.38 59.99
CA ALA A 44 -12.00 -6.11 58.66
C ALA A 44 -13.39 -6.73 58.42
N ALA A 45 -13.74 -7.87 59.02
CA ALA A 45 -15.02 -8.51 58.79
C ALA A 45 -16.18 -7.70 59.40
N THR A 46 -17.32 -7.71 58.73
CA THR A 46 -18.55 -7.07 59.22
C THR A 46 -19.65 -8.11 59.40
N THR A 47 -20.54 -7.86 60.35
CA THR A 47 -21.72 -8.68 60.62
C THR A 47 -22.89 -7.76 61.00
N GLN A 48 -24.11 -8.26 60.90
CA GLN A 48 -25.31 -7.50 61.32
C GLN A 48 -25.39 -7.32 62.84
N ASP A 49 -24.71 -8.19 63.61
CA ASP A 49 -24.63 -8.10 65.07
C ASP A 49 -23.40 -7.29 65.53
N ILE A 50 -23.62 -6.03 65.86
CA ILE A 50 -22.57 -5.07 66.27
C ILE A 50 -21.80 -5.54 67.52
N ASN A 51 -22.38 -6.44 68.34
CA ASN A 51 -21.75 -6.95 69.55
C ASN A 51 -20.89 -8.19 69.31
N LYS A 52 -21.06 -8.90 68.19
CA LYS A 52 -20.28 -10.09 67.85
C LYS A 52 -18.97 -9.66 67.17
N LYS A 53 -17.87 -10.31 67.54
CA LYS A 53 -16.53 -10.07 66.96
C LYS A 53 -15.91 -11.39 66.54
N MET A 54 -15.17 -11.39 65.43
CA MET A 54 -14.43 -12.57 64.98
C MET A 54 -13.42 -13.01 66.06
N PRO A 55 -13.43 -14.28 66.47
CA PRO A 55 -12.53 -14.78 67.50
C PRO A 55 -11.10 -14.86 66.95
N ILE A 56 -10.14 -14.55 67.82
CA ILE A 56 -8.71 -14.84 67.60
C ILE A 56 -8.30 -16.00 68.49
N TRP A 57 -7.10 -16.52 68.28
CA TRP A 57 -6.55 -17.66 69.02
C TRP A 57 -6.72 -17.57 70.55
N ALA A 58 -6.46 -16.40 71.15
CA ALA A 58 -6.63 -16.16 72.58
C ALA A 58 -8.10 -16.25 73.05
N ASN A 59 -9.07 -15.85 72.22
CA ASN A 59 -10.49 -15.95 72.53
C ASN A 59 -10.95 -17.42 72.53
N LEU A 60 -10.50 -18.21 71.54
CA LEU A 60 -10.81 -19.64 71.45
C LEU A 60 -10.18 -20.42 72.61
N ALA A 61 -8.91 -20.13 72.93
CA ALA A 61 -8.22 -20.77 74.05
C ALA A 61 -8.91 -20.50 75.39
N LYS A 62 -9.35 -19.25 75.62
CA LYS A 62 -10.11 -18.87 76.82
C LYS A 62 -11.41 -19.66 76.93
N LYS A 63 -12.18 -19.77 75.85
CA LYS A 63 -13.44 -20.52 75.84
C LYS A 63 -13.22 -22.02 76.10
N ILE A 64 -12.17 -22.60 75.50
CA ILE A 64 -11.80 -24.00 75.73
C ILE A 64 -11.37 -24.23 77.18
N ALA A 65 -10.58 -23.31 77.77
CA ALA A 65 -10.18 -23.39 79.17
C ALA A 65 -11.40 -23.31 80.11
N GLU A 66 -12.34 -22.40 79.84
CA GLU A 66 -13.59 -22.27 80.59
C GLU A 66 -14.45 -23.55 80.53
N GLU A 67 -14.59 -24.18 79.36
CA GLU A 67 -15.37 -25.42 79.21
C GLU A 67 -14.66 -26.65 79.83
N LEU A 68 -13.33 -26.66 79.89
CA LEU A 68 -12.55 -27.71 80.55
C LEU A 68 -12.39 -27.50 82.07
N GLY A 69 -12.62 -26.28 82.56
CA GLY A 69 -12.33 -25.90 83.95
C GLY A 69 -10.83 -25.75 84.27
N GLU A 70 -10.03 -25.44 83.25
CA GLU A 70 -8.57 -25.26 83.34
C GLU A 70 -8.17 -23.77 83.46
N GLU A 71 -6.95 -23.50 83.94
CA GLU A 71 -6.45 -22.12 84.06
C GLU A 71 -6.09 -21.51 82.68
N GLU A 72 -6.42 -20.22 82.49
CA GLU A 72 -6.20 -19.46 81.25
C GLU A 72 -4.73 -19.35 80.80
N HIS A 73 -3.76 -19.69 81.65
CA HIS A 73 -2.32 -19.61 81.36
C HIS A 73 -1.72 -20.83 80.65
N THR A 74 -2.55 -21.84 80.35
CA THR A 74 -2.11 -23.06 79.66
C THR A 74 -1.93 -22.80 78.16
N ASP A 75 -0.91 -23.42 77.54
CA ASP A 75 -0.67 -23.33 76.10
C ASP A 75 -1.93 -23.75 75.31
N ALA A 76 -2.38 -22.87 74.41
CA ALA A 76 -3.61 -23.02 73.66
C ALA A 76 -3.66 -24.30 72.79
N LEU A 77 -2.51 -24.72 72.25
CA LEU A 77 -2.41 -25.98 71.47
C LEU A 77 -2.63 -27.21 72.36
N ARG A 78 -2.14 -27.13 73.60
CA ARG A 78 -2.30 -28.19 74.60
C ARG A 78 -3.74 -28.22 75.13
N LEU A 79 -4.35 -27.06 75.35
CA LEU A 79 -5.77 -26.95 75.71
C LEU A 79 -6.66 -27.56 74.62
N ALA A 80 -6.37 -27.26 73.35
CA ALA A 80 -7.06 -27.85 72.21
C ALA A 80 -6.93 -29.39 72.18
N GLN A 81 -5.73 -29.92 72.44
CA GLN A 81 -5.49 -31.37 72.52
C GLN A 81 -6.25 -32.00 73.68
N MET A 82 -6.23 -31.39 74.87
CA MET A 82 -6.96 -31.87 76.05
C MET A 82 -8.48 -31.88 75.79
N TYR A 83 -9.00 -30.83 75.14
CA TYR A 83 -10.41 -30.77 74.74
C TYR A 83 -10.77 -31.90 73.77
N GLN A 84 -9.92 -32.14 72.77
CA GLN A 84 -10.11 -33.23 71.81
C GLN A 84 -10.06 -34.60 72.48
N ASP A 85 -9.13 -34.82 73.41
CA ASP A 85 -8.96 -36.10 74.10
C ASP A 85 -10.12 -36.37 75.07
N TYR A 86 -10.68 -35.33 75.67
CA TYR A 86 -11.78 -35.43 76.65
C TYR A 86 -13.17 -35.51 76.00
N PHE A 87 -13.48 -34.62 75.04
CA PHE A 87 -14.81 -34.52 74.40
C PHE A 87 -14.87 -35.15 73.00
N GLY A 88 -13.73 -35.47 72.39
CA GLY A 88 -13.64 -35.98 71.04
C GLY A 88 -13.45 -34.90 69.97
N LYS A 89 -12.88 -35.30 68.83
CA LYS A 89 -12.54 -34.41 67.70
C LYS A 89 -13.76 -33.73 67.06
N GLN A 90 -14.89 -34.43 66.96
CA GLN A 90 -16.10 -33.85 66.36
C GLN A 90 -16.63 -32.68 67.20
N THR A 91 -16.66 -32.82 68.52
CA THR A 91 -17.12 -31.77 69.43
C THR A 91 -16.23 -30.54 69.38
N LEU A 92 -14.91 -30.74 69.29
CA LEU A 92 -13.96 -29.64 69.05
C LEU A 92 -14.24 -28.92 67.72
N TYR A 93 -14.48 -29.67 66.64
CA TYR A 93 -14.83 -29.08 65.35
C TYR A 93 -16.16 -28.30 65.41
N ASP A 94 -17.18 -28.85 66.08
CA ASP A 94 -18.48 -28.20 66.25
C ASP A 94 -18.36 -26.91 67.11
N LEU A 95 -17.50 -26.91 68.13
CA LEU A 95 -17.14 -25.72 68.90
C LEU A 95 -16.52 -24.65 68.00
N LEU A 96 -15.51 -25.01 67.20
CA LEU A 96 -14.85 -24.06 66.29
C LEU A 96 -15.82 -23.52 65.22
N LYS A 97 -16.74 -24.36 64.75
CA LYS A 97 -17.79 -23.97 63.81
C LYS A 97 -18.76 -22.95 64.41
N ASN A 98 -19.10 -23.06 65.69
CA ASN A 98 -20.16 -22.28 66.33
C ASN A 98 -19.77 -20.87 66.84
N GLU A 99 -18.73 -20.69 67.66
CA GLU A 99 -17.38 -20.44 67.17
C GLU A 99 -17.31 -19.27 66.20
N ILE A 100 -16.77 -19.60 65.03
CA ILE A 100 -16.46 -18.65 63.98
C ILE A 100 -17.73 -18.23 63.24
N ASP A 101 -18.67 -19.16 63.04
CA ASP A 101 -19.95 -18.89 62.38
C ASP A 101 -19.77 -18.15 61.04
N ASP A 102 -18.98 -18.73 60.12
CA ASP A 102 -18.48 -18.04 58.92
C ASP A 102 -19.59 -17.40 58.06
N GLU A 103 -20.79 -17.97 58.05
CA GLU A 103 -21.91 -17.51 57.22
C GLU A 103 -22.46 -16.13 57.63
N ILE A 104 -22.39 -15.75 58.91
CA ILE A 104 -22.90 -14.46 59.39
C ILE A 104 -21.95 -13.28 59.12
N TRP A 105 -20.72 -13.57 58.70
CA TRP A 105 -19.70 -12.57 58.40
C TRP A 105 -19.68 -12.24 56.92
N GLN A 106 -19.42 -10.98 56.60
CA GLN A 106 -19.25 -10.50 55.24
C GLN A 106 -17.89 -9.81 55.10
N PRO A 107 -17.23 -9.98 53.94
CA PRO A 107 -16.00 -9.25 53.66
C PRO A 107 -16.33 -7.76 53.50
N ALA A 108 -15.59 -6.89 54.21
CA ALA A 108 -15.70 -5.45 54.02
C ALA A 108 -14.76 -4.94 52.91
N GLU A 109 -14.87 -3.65 52.59
CA GLU A 109 -14.07 -2.94 51.57
C GLU A 109 -12.54 -3.16 51.71
N LEU A 110 -12.03 -3.35 52.92
CA LEU A 110 -10.60 -3.60 53.15
C LEU A 110 -10.11 -4.91 52.50
N TYR A 111 -10.97 -5.93 52.37
CA TYR A 111 -10.64 -7.15 51.63
C TYR A 111 -10.47 -6.88 50.13
N GLN A 112 -11.34 -6.02 49.58
CA GLN A 112 -11.23 -5.60 48.18
C GLN A 112 -9.93 -4.82 47.98
N GLN A 113 -9.67 -3.79 48.80
CA GLN A 113 -8.42 -3.03 48.73
C GLN A 113 -7.16 -3.90 48.83
N LEU A 114 -7.18 -4.93 49.69
CA LEU A 114 -6.08 -5.87 49.82
C LEU A 114 -5.91 -6.69 48.55
N LEU A 115 -6.96 -7.33 48.05
CA LEU A 115 -6.87 -8.28 46.96
C LEU A 115 -6.70 -7.62 45.57
N THR A 116 -7.06 -6.34 45.39
CA THR A 116 -6.78 -5.59 44.14
C THR A 116 -5.28 -5.35 43.90
N LEU A 117 -4.44 -5.45 44.93
CA LEU A 117 -2.99 -5.33 44.78
C LEU A 117 -2.39 -6.60 44.13
N PRO A 118 -1.29 -6.49 43.36
CA PRO A 118 -0.72 -7.60 42.60
C PRO A 118 0.15 -8.52 43.48
N TRP A 119 -0.45 -9.20 44.45
CA TRP A 119 0.25 -10.19 45.27
C TRP A 119 0.62 -11.42 44.44
N THR A 120 1.83 -11.92 44.61
CA THR A 120 2.26 -13.17 43.95
C THR A 120 1.52 -14.38 44.55
N GLU A 121 1.35 -14.39 45.87
CA GLU A 121 0.59 -15.43 46.58
C GLU A 121 -0.09 -14.80 47.80
N VAL A 122 -1.31 -15.23 48.11
CA VAL A 122 -2.05 -14.89 49.33
C VAL A 122 -2.11 -16.13 50.21
N LEU A 123 -1.27 -16.18 51.24
CA LEU A 123 -1.23 -17.28 52.19
C LEU A 123 -2.10 -16.94 53.41
N THR A 124 -2.82 -17.91 53.95
CA THR A 124 -3.54 -17.71 55.21
C THR A 124 -3.60 -18.96 56.07
N THR A 125 -3.55 -18.75 57.38
CA THR A 125 -3.81 -19.76 58.41
C THR A 125 -5.25 -19.67 58.94
N ASN A 126 -6.07 -18.77 58.40
CA ASN A 126 -7.45 -18.56 58.82
C ASN A 126 -8.36 -19.64 58.24
N TRP A 127 -9.35 -20.09 59.00
CA TRP A 127 -10.33 -21.08 58.56
C TRP A 127 -11.60 -20.46 57.92
N ASP A 128 -11.84 -19.16 58.10
CA ASP A 128 -12.97 -18.42 57.51
C ASP A 128 -12.89 -18.35 55.97
N THR A 129 -14.00 -18.08 55.25
CA THR A 129 -14.00 -18.03 53.77
C THR A 129 -14.00 -16.60 53.21
N LEU A 130 -13.60 -15.60 54.00
CA LEU A 130 -13.80 -14.19 53.65
C LEU A 130 -12.89 -13.71 52.52
N LEU A 131 -11.66 -14.21 52.44
CA LEU A 131 -10.74 -13.90 51.33
C LEU A 131 -11.27 -14.47 50.01
N GLU A 132 -11.75 -15.71 50.06
CA GLU A 132 -12.31 -16.44 48.92
C GLU A 132 -13.60 -15.79 48.43
N ARG A 133 -14.47 -15.35 49.35
CA ARG A 133 -15.70 -14.63 49.01
C ARG A 133 -15.40 -13.25 48.44
N ALA A 134 -14.45 -12.51 49.01
CA ALA A 134 -14.04 -11.21 48.47
C ALA A 134 -13.40 -11.32 47.08
N ALA A 135 -12.60 -12.36 46.83
CA ALA A 135 -11.95 -12.60 45.55
C ALA A 135 -12.95 -12.83 44.40
N ARG A 136 -14.17 -13.32 44.68
CA ARG A 136 -15.21 -13.53 43.64
C ARG A 136 -15.71 -12.23 43.03
N ASP A 137 -15.64 -11.12 43.77
CA ASP A 137 -16.11 -9.81 43.32
C ASP A 137 -14.99 -9.00 42.62
N ILE A 138 -13.77 -9.55 42.56
CA ILE A 138 -12.58 -8.91 42.00
C ILE A 138 -12.32 -9.47 40.61
N HIS A 139 -12.17 -8.58 39.63
CA HIS A 139 -12.00 -8.96 38.23
C HIS A 139 -10.52 -9.13 37.86
N GLU A 140 -9.65 -8.27 38.40
CA GLU A 140 -8.19 -8.33 38.23
C GLU A 140 -7.50 -7.87 39.52
N PRO A 141 -6.50 -8.60 40.05
CA PRO A 141 -6.03 -9.92 39.61
C PRO A 141 -7.00 -11.06 39.97
N ILE A 142 -6.99 -12.14 39.18
CA ILE A 142 -7.81 -13.35 39.40
C ILE A 142 -7.05 -14.31 40.31
N TYR A 143 -7.62 -14.67 41.47
CA TYR A 143 -7.00 -15.61 42.41
C TYR A 143 -7.60 -17.01 42.33
N ASP A 144 -6.76 -18.02 42.10
CA ASP A 144 -7.16 -19.42 42.26
C ASP A 144 -7.16 -19.82 43.73
N ILE A 145 -8.20 -20.53 44.17
CA ILE A 145 -8.36 -20.93 45.58
C ILE A 145 -7.80 -22.34 45.77
N VAL A 146 -6.82 -22.47 46.67
CA VAL A 146 -6.19 -23.74 47.06
C VAL A 146 -6.66 -24.11 48.47
N ASN A 147 -7.60 -25.05 48.57
CA ASN A 147 -8.13 -25.54 49.84
C ASN A 147 -7.39 -26.78 50.34
N LYS A 148 -6.85 -27.59 49.41
CA LYS A 148 -6.12 -28.83 49.70
C LYS A 148 -4.80 -28.87 48.95
N GLN A 149 -3.87 -29.71 49.41
CA GLN A 149 -2.52 -29.79 48.82
C GLN A 149 -2.52 -30.31 47.38
N GLU A 150 -3.54 -31.09 47.02
CA GLU A 150 -3.72 -31.61 45.66
C GLU A 150 -4.11 -30.50 44.66
N ASP A 151 -4.77 -29.43 45.13
CA ASP A 151 -5.21 -28.31 44.28
C ASP A 151 -4.02 -27.53 43.70
N LEU A 152 -2.85 -27.56 44.39
CA LEU A 152 -1.62 -26.91 43.89
C LEU A 152 -1.15 -27.45 42.54
N ALA A 153 -1.56 -28.65 42.13
CA ALA A 153 -1.22 -29.21 40.82
C ALA A 153 -1.99 -28.56 39.66
N CYS A 154 -3.17 -27.98 39.93
CA CYS A 154 -4.08 -27.45 38.92
C CYS A 154 -4.29 -25.93 39.01
N CYS A 155 -4.07 -25.32 40.18
CA CYS A 155 -4.23 -23.89 40.40
C CYS A 155 -3.00 -23.07 39.97
N HIS A 156 -3.23 -21.97 39.26
CA HIS A 156 -2.21 -21.05 38.76
C HIS A 156 -2.01 -19.86 39.70
N SER A 157 -0.77 -19.37 39.79
CA SER A 157 -0.44 -18.12 40.50
C SER A 157 -1.08 -16.91 39.78
N PRO A 158 -1.67 -15.93 40.48
CA PRO A 158 -1.69 -15.77 41.94
C PRO A 158 -2.76 -16.63 42.63
N ARG A 159 -2.45 -17.19 43.81
CA ARG A 159 -3.37 -18.09 44.54
C ARG A 159 -3.72 -17.58 45.94
N ILE A 160 -4.90 -17.96 46.43
CA ILE A 160 -5.26 -17.91 47.85
C ILE A 160 -5.09 -19.31 48.43
N VAL A 161 -4.07 -19.50 49.28
CA VAL A 161 -3.68 -20.82 49.81
C VAL A 161 -4.04 -20.94 51.29
N LYS A 162 -4.91 -21.92 51.58
CA LYS A 162 -5.44 -22.23 52.93
C LYS A 162 -4.57 -23.26 53.62
N LEU A 163 -3.59 -22.81 54.40
CA LEU A 163 -2.57 -23.69 54.97
C LEU A 163 -3.09 -24.59 56.11
N HIS A 164 -4.07 -24.11 56.88
CA HIS A 164 -4.59 -24.81 58.07
C HIS A 164 -6.00 -25.39 57.86
N GLY A 165 -6.46 -25.45 56.60
CA GLY A 165 -7.81 -25.90 56.22
C GLY A 165 -8.85 -24.78 56.24
N THR A 166 -10.06 -25.14 55.82
CA THR A 166 -11.21 -24.24 55.68
C THR A 166 -12.43 -24.84 56.37
N ILE A 167 -13.14 -24.03 57.17
CA ILE A 167 -14.31 -24.48 57.90
C ILE A 167 -15.42 -24.89 56.93
N ASN A 168 -16.20 -25.92 57.27
CA ASN A 168 -17.25 -26.51 56.42
C ASN A 168 -16.79 -27.22 55.13
N LEU A 169 -15.51 -27.11 54.74
CA LEU A 169 -14.97 -27.73 53.52
C LEU A 169 -13.89 -28.78 53.80
N SER A 170 -13.06 -28.58 54.82
CA SER A 170 -11.96 -29.47 55.18
C SER A 170 -12.39 -30.48 56.24
N SER A 171 -12.03 -31.75 56.05
CA SER A 171 -12.28 -32.82 57.03
C SER A 171 -11.36 -32.74 58.25
N ASP A 172 -10.20 -32.10 58.11
CA ASP A 172 -9.21 -31.91 59.17
C ASP A 172 -8.81 -30.42 59.21
N LEU A 173 -9.04 -29.76 60.35
CA LEU A 173 -8.53 -28.42 60.65
C LEU A 173 -7.29 -28.54 61.53
N ILE A 174 -6.29 -27.68 61.31
CA ILE A 174 -5.06 -27.69 62.10
C ILE A 174 -5.25 -26.84 63.34
N PHE A 175 -5.44 -27.50 64.49
CA PHE A 175 -5.70 -26.80 65.75
C PHE A 175 -5.00 -27.41 66.96
N THR A 176 -4.90 -28.74 67.04
CA THR A 176 -4.36 -29.43 68.23
C THR A 176 -2.84 -29.57 68.21
N GLN A 177 -2.23 -29.81 69.37
CA GLN A 177 -0.79 -30.05 69.46
C GLN A 177 -0.29 -31.18 68.54
N GLU A 178 -1.04 -32.29 68.43
CA GLU A 178 -0.66 -33.40 67.54
C GLU A 178 -0.85 -33.07 66.06
N ASP A 179 -1.78 -32.17 65.69
CA ASP A 179 -1.93 -31.70 64.30
C ASP A 179 -0.69 -30.93 63.85
N TYR A 180 -0.18 -29.99 64.66
CA TYR A 180 1.04 -29.24 64.37
C TYR A 180 2.27 -30.15 64.31
N ARG A 181 2.37 -31.15 65.21
CA ARG A 181 3.47 -32.12 65.21
C ARG A 181 3.51 -32.95 63.93
N HIS A 182 2.35 -33.40 63.44
CA HIS A 182 2.24 -34.20 62.22
C HIS A 182 2.19 -33.36 60.94
N TYR A 183 1.98 -32.04 61.03
CA TYR A 183 1.81 -31.14 59.89
C TYR A 183 2.92 -31.27 58.84
N PRO A 184 4.23 -31.25 59.20
CA PRO A 184 5.29 -31.35 58.19
C PRO A 184 5.31 -32.67 57.42
N LYS A 185 4.80 -33.76 58.01
CA LYS A 185 4.72 -35.08 57.39
C LYS A 185 3.44 -35.26 56.59
N LYS A 186 2.30 -34.78 57.10
CA LYS A 186 0.97 -34.95 56.47
C LYS A 186 0.72 -33.96 55.34
N TYR A 187 1.20 -32.71 55.48
CA TYR A 187 1.05 -31.62 54.51
C TYR A 187 2.41 -31.18 53.95
N GLY A 188 3.28 -32.15 53.63
CA GLY A 188 4.64 -31.89 53.16
C GLY A 188 4.70 -31.06 51.86
N ILE A 189 3.69 -31.17 51.00
CA ILE A 189 3.58 -30.37 49.76
C ILE A 189 3.39 -28.89 50.10
N PHE A 190 2.47 -28.56 51.03
CA PHE A 190 2.29 -27.19 51.50
C PHE A 190 3.54 -26.64 52.18
N VAL A 191 4.25 -27.44 52.99
CA VAL A 191 5.51 -27.01 53.61
C VAL A 191 6.57 -26.67 52.55
N ASN A 192 6.73 -27.50 51.52
CA ASN A 192 7.68 -27.24 50.44
C ASN A 192 7.28 -26.01 49.61
N PHE A 193 5.99 -25.87 49.32
CA PHE A 193 5.46 -24.70 48.63
C PHE A 193 5.69 -23.40 49.40
N VAL A 194 5.34 -23.35 50.69
CA VAL A 194 5.55 -22.15 51.52
C VAL A 194 7.04 -21.81 51.62
N ARG A 195 7.91 -22.82 51.79
CA ARG A 195 9.37 -22.61 51.74
C ARG A 195 9.82 -22.00 50.42
N GLN A 196 9.31 -22.48 49.30
CA GLN A 196 9.62 -21.91 47.98
C GLN A 196 9.16 -20.45 47.89
N VAL A 197 7.93 -20.14 48.30
CA VAL A 197 7.40 -18.77 48.31
C VAL A 197 8.28 -17.84 49.15
N PHE A 198 8.76 -18.31 50.31
CA PHE A 198 9.62 -17.53 51.21
C PHE A 198 11.05 -17.32 50.66
N VAL A 199 11.51 -18.18 49.76
CA VAL A 199 12.80 -18.05 49.06
C VAL A 199 12.69 -17.08 47.88
N GLU A 200 11.60 -17.17 47.12
CA GLU A 200 11.40 -16.44 45.86
C GLU A 200 10.87 -15.01 46.06
N ASN A 201 10.08 -14.77 47.11
CA ASN A 201 9.33 -13.52 47.31
C ASN A 201 9.65 -12.80 48.62
N GLU A 202 9.43 -11.48 48.66
CA GLU A 202 9.32 -10.75 49.92
C GLU A 202 7.96 -11.06 50.57
N LEU A 203 7.90 -11.09 51.90
CA LEU A 203 6.67 -11.47 52.62
C LEU A 203 6.07 -10.28 53.35
N CYS A 204 4.78 -10.04 53.17
CA CYS A 204 4.01 -9.06 53.91
C CYS A 204 3.06 -9.76 54.89
N LEU A 205 3.16 -9.50 56.19
CA LEU A 205 2.30 -10.08 57.22
C LEU A 205 1.29 -9.03 57.69
N ILE A 206 -0.01 -9.33 57.55
CA ILE A 206 -1.10 -8.45 58.01
C ILE A 206 -2.03 -9.23 58.94
N GLY A 207 -2.35 -8.63 60.10
CA GLY A 207 -3.25 -9.26 61.07
C GLY A 207 -2.71 -10.56 61.67
N PHE A 208 -1.39 -10.76 61.59
CA PHE A 208 -0.69 -11.95 62.02
C PHE A 208 0.17 -11.64 63.26
N SER A 209 0.12 -12.47 64.30
CA SER A 209 0.90 -12.23 65.53
C SER A 209 2.38 -12.60 65.40
N GLY A 210 2.72 -13.48 64.45
CA GLY A 210 4.08 -13.99 64.26
C GLY A 210 4.43 -15.16 65.18
N ASP A 211 3.52 -15.58 66.05
CA ASP A 211 3.75 -16.59 67.09
C ASP A 211 3.31 -18.01 66.67
N ASP A 212 2.82 -18.18 65.44
CA ASP A 212 2.40 -19.48 64.93
C ASP A 212 3.59 -20.46 64.81
N PRO A 213 3.51 -21.68 65.39
CA PRO A 213 4.64 -22.62 65.39
C PRO A 213 5.09 -23.07 64.00
N ASN A 214 4.17 -23.27 63.05
CA ASN A 214 4.51 -23.67 61.69
C ASN A 214 5.23 -22.52 60.97
N PHE A 215 4.73 -21.30 61.14
CA PHE A 215 5.36 -20.10 60.59
C PHE A 215 6.78 -19.88 61.13
N LEU A 216 6.98 -20.02 62.44
CA LEU A 216 8.31 -19.90 63.07
C LEU A 216 9.27 -20.99 62.55
N GLN A 217 8.78 -22.20 62.33
CA GLN A 217 9.57 -23.29 61.72
C GLN A 217 9.99 -22.96 60.29
N TRP A 218 9.08 -22.40 59.48
CA TRP A 218 9.39 -22.00 58.10
C TRP A 218 10.40 -20.86 58.05
N ILE A 219 10.24 -19.80 58.86
CA ILE A 219 11.22 -18.71 58.94
C ILE A 219 12.58 -19.23 59.41
N GLY A 220 12.60 -20.03 60.48
CA GLY A 220 13.83 -20.62 61.01
C GLY A 220 14.58 -21.38 59.92
N TRP A 221 13.87 -22.24 59.17
CA TRP A 221 14.45 -22.97 58.05
C TRP A 221 15.02 -22.06 56.96
N VAL A 222 14.28 -21.03 56.52
CA VAL A 222 14.76 -20.12 55.46
C VAL A 222 15.99 -19.35 55.92
N ARG A 223 15.99 -18.85 57.15
CA ARG A 223 17.12 -18.13 57.74
C ARG A 223 18.35 -19.02 57.87
N ASP A 224 18.19 -20.25 58.34
CA ASP A 224 19.29 -21.16 58.59
C ASP A 224 19.95 -21.63 57.27
N ASN A 225 19.18 -21.72 56.17
CA ASN A 225 19.69 -22.12 54.85
C ASN A 225 20.18 -20.95 53.96
N LEU A 226 19.59 -19.75 54.07
CA LEU A 226 19.95 -18.60 53.23
C LEU A 226 20.78 -17.52 53.94
N GLN A 227 20.84 -17.53 55.28
CA GLN A 227 21.57 -16.57 56.11
C GLN A 227 21.31 -15.11 55.71
N SER A 228 22.33 -14.36 55.29
CA SER A 228 22.23 -12.94 54.91
C SER A 228 21.49 -12.69 53.60
N ASN A 229 21.27 -13.73 52.79
CA ASN A 229 20.60 -13.63 51.49
C ASN A 229 19.08 -13.90 51.59
N ALA A 230 18.55 -14.12 52.80
CA ALA A 230 17.13 -14.32 53.03
C ALA A 230 16.34 -13.04 52.67
N ARG A 231 15.24 -13.22 51.92
CA ARG A 231 14.32 -12.13 51.58
C ARG A 231 13.69 -11.54 52.85
N ARG A 232 13.35 -10.25 52.79
CA ARG A 232 12.79 -9.52 53.94
C ARG A 232 11.34 -9.92 54.19
N ILE A 233 10.99 -9.98 55.47
CA ILE A 233 9.61 -10.19 55.94
C ILE A 233 9.15 -8.89 56.58
N TYR A 234 8.01 -8.36 56.20
CA TYR A 234 7.45 -7.11 56.71
C TYR A 234 6.25 -7.42 57.58
N LEU A 235 6.22 -6.91 58.81
CA LEU A 235 5.08 -7.05 59.71
C LEU A 235 4.37 -5.71 59.85
N VAL A 236 3.10 -5.64 59.45
CA VAL A 236 2.37 -4.37 59.34
C VAL A 236 1.21 -4.28 60.32
N GLY A 237 1.09 -3.15 61.02
CA GLY A 237 -0.09 -2.82 61.82
C GLY A 237 0.16 -1.73 62.86
N ALA A 238 -0.83 -1.49 63.73
CA ALA A 238 -0.67 -0.67 64.93
C ALA A 238 -0.01 -1.51 66.04
N LEU A 239 1.31 -1.69 65.99
CA LEU A 239 2.03 -2.71 66.77
C LEU A 239 2.45 -2.21 68.16
N ASN A 240 2.70 -0.90 68.31
CA ASN A 240 3.16 -0.26 69.54
C ASN A 240 4.37 -1.01 70.15
N LEU A 241 5.42 -1.21 69.35
CA LEU A 241 6.56 -2.06 69.73
C LEU A 241 7.51 -1.35 70.68
N SER A 242 7.91 -2.05 71.75
CA SER A 242 9.06 -1.64 72.56
C SER A 242 10.37 -1.83 71.77
N SER A 243 11.41 -1.06 72.10
CA SER A 243 12.71 -1.19 71.44
C SER A 243 13.32 -2.61 71.55
N ALA A 244 13.02 -3.33 72.64
CA ALA A 244 13.47 -4.72 72.81
C ALA A 244 12.73 -5.68 71.86
N LYS A 245 11.40 -5.54 71.75
CA LYS A 245 10.58 -6.39 70.86
C LYS A 245 10.90 -6.12 69.39
N ARG A 246 11.16 -4.86 69.03
CA ARG A 246 11.59 -4.45 67.68
C ARG A 246 12.94 -5.10 67.29
N LYS A 247 13.95 -5.02 68.17
CA LYS A 247 15.25 -5.70 67.94
C LYS A 247 15.13 -7.22 67.83
N TYR A 248 14.22 -7.83 68.60
CA TYR A 248 13.96 -9.27 68.51
C TYR A 248 13.40 -9.66 67.12
N LEU A 249 12.40 -8.93 66.62
CA LEU A 249 11.86 -9.16 65.26
C LEU A 249 12.92 -8.94 64.18
N GLU A 250 13.72 -7.88 64.30
CA GLU A 250 14.82 -7.60 63.37
C GLU A 250 15.85 -8.76 63.34
N SER A 251 16.11 -9.41 64.48
CA SER A 251 16.99 -10.59 64.55
C SER A 251 16.43 -11.84 63.85
N LEU A 252 15.11 -11.89 63.66
CA LEU A 252 14.41 -12.93 62.88
C LEU A 252 14.28 -12.56 61.39
N ASN A 253 14.96 -11.50 60.93
CA ASN A 253 14.82 -10.90 59.60
C ASN A 253 13.42 -10.32 59.30
N VAL A 254 12.64 -10.02 60.36
CA VAL A 254 11.33 -9.37 60.27
C VAL A 254 11.49 -7.87 60.49
N ALA A 255 11.12 -7.08 59.49
CA ALA A 255 11.08 -5.62 59.52
C ALA A 255 9.68 -5.14 59.92
N PRO A 256 9.47 -4.66 61.16
CA PRO A 256 8.17 -4.13 61.55
C PRO A 256 7.91 -2.76 60.92
N ILE A 257 6.71 -2.56 60.39
CA ILE A 257 6.16 -1.28 59.94
C ILE A 257 5.10 -0.88 60.97
N ASP A 258 5.51 -0.08 61.96
CA ASP A 258 4.62 0.31 63.07
C ASP A 258 3.88 1.60 62.76
N LEU A 259 2.57 1.48 62.55
CA LEU A 259 1.68 2.60 62.19
C LEU A 259 0.96 3.19 63.41
N PHE A 260 1.32 2.76 64.63
CA PHE A 260 0.64 3.16 65.86
C PHE A 260 0.60 4.68 66.06
N GLU A 261 1.69 5.40 65.75
CA GLU A 261 1.77 6.86 65.90
C GLU A 261 0.68 7.61 65.10
N LEU A 262 0.27 7.09 63.94
CA LEU A 262 -0.75 7.71 63.08
C LEU A 262 -2.18 7.46 63.54
N VAL A 263 -2.40 6.48 64.41
CA VAL A 263 -3.73 6.07 64.90
C VAL A 263 -3.85 6.10 66.43
N ALA A 264 -2.90 6.75 67.11
CA ALA A 264 -2.83 6.83 68.57
C ALA A 264 -4.07 7.52 69.18
N ASP A 265 -4.73 8.38 68.41
CA ASP A 265 -5.93 9.16 68.77
C ASP A 265 -7.23 8.33 68.81
N ILE A 266 -7.27 7.16 68.18
CA ILE A 266 -8.46 6.28 68.20
C ILE A 266 -8.42 5.43 69.46
N ASP A 267 -9.48 5.33 70.27
CA ASP A 267 -9.47 4.49 71.48
C ASP A 267 -9.69 2.99 71.22
N ASN A 268 -10.60 2.66 70.29
CA ASN A 268 -10.96 1.27 69.98
C ASN A 268 -9.80 0.55 69.26
N ARG A 269 -9.31 -0.54 69.86
CA ARG A 269 -8.20 -1.35 69.33
C ARG A 269 -8.46 -1.93 67.94
N ASP A 270 -9.66 -2.46 67.69
CA ASP A 270 -9.97 -3.10 66.40
C ASP A 270 -10.05 -2.03 65.29
N LEU A 271 -10.63 -0.86 65.59
CA LEU A 271 -10.69 0.28 64.67
C LEU A 271 -9.30 0.89 64.41
N LYS A 272 -8.43 0.96 65.43
CA LYS A 272 -7.01 1.35 65.29
C LYS A 272 -6.30 0.49 64.25
N HIS A 273 -6.40 -0.83 64.38
CA HIS A 273 -5.77 -1.76 63.44
C HIS A 273 -6.37 -1.66 62.04
N LYS A 274 -7.70 -1.54 61.92
CA LYS A 274 -8.38 -1.37 60.63
C LYS A 274 -7.86 -0.13 59.89
N THR A 275 -7.89 1.04 60.53
CA THR A 275 -7.46 2.30 59.90
C THR A 275 -5.96 2.31 59.58
N ALA A 276 -5.13 1.67 60.40
CA ALA A 276 -3.70 1.52 60.09
C ALA A 276 -3.46 0.71 58.81
N ILE A 277 -4.18 -0.41 58.64
CA ILE A 277 -4.06 -1.26 57.46
C ILE A 277 -4.62 -0.55 56.22
N GLU A 278 -5.74 0.16 56.36
CA GLU A 278 -6.34 0.96 55.28
C GLU A 278 -5.37 2.04 54.76
N LEU A 279 -4.71 2.78 55.65
CA LEU A 279 -3.68 3.76 55.28
C LEU A 279 -2.49 3.11 54.56
N PHE A 280 -2.07 1.94 55.02
CA PHE A 280 -0.98 1.19 54.39
C PHE A 280 -1.32 0.71 52.98
N LEU A 281 -2.48 0.06 52.80
CA LEU A 281 -2.92 -0.45 51.50
C LEU A 281 -3.14 0.70 50.51
N THR A 282 -3.76 1.79 50.96
CA THR A 282 -3.92 3.02 50.16
C THR A 282 -2.57 3.57 49.71
N GLN A 283 -1.58 3.59 50.61
CA GLN A 283 -0.24 4.06 50.28
C GLN A 283 0.50 3.12 49.31
N LEU A 284 0.32 1.80 49.42
CA LEU A 284 0.86 0.84 48.44
C LEU A 284 0.26 1.07 47.05
N SER A 285 -1.05 1.29 46.95
CA SER A 285 -1.73 1.63 45.70
C SER A 285 -1.23 2.95 45.11
N ASN A 286 -1.02 3.97 45.94
CA ASN A 286 -0.50 5.27 45.48
C ASN A 286 0.95 5.21 44.97
N LEU A 287 1.72 4.20 45.39
CA LEU A 287 3.10 3.97 44.96
C LEU A 287 3.21 3.05 43.72
N GLU A 288 2.09 2.79 43.04
CA GLU A 288 2.06 2.04 41.79
C GLU A 288 3.05 2.60 40.75
N VAL A 289 3.94 1.73 40.27
CA VAL A 289 4.87 2.07 39.19
C VAL A 289 4.10 1.98 37.88
N LYS A 290 3.64 3.13 37.37
CA LYS A 290 3.02 3.19 36.05
C LYS A 290 3.95 2.57 35.01
N LYS A 291 3.42 1.66 34.21
CA LYS A 291 4.15 1.02 33.14
C LYS A 291 4.61 2.08 32.15
N VAL A 292 5.86 1.95 31.69
CA VAL A 292 6.51 2.98 30.84
C VAL A 292 5.72 3.23 29.54
N TRP A 293 5.03 2.21 29.03
CA TRP A 293 4.23 2.29 27.80
C TRP A 293 2.84 2.93 27.97
N ASP A 294 2.37 3.18 29.20
CA ASP A 294 1.11 3.89 29.49
C ASP A 294 1.28 5.42 29.49
N TRP A 295 2.32 5.91 28.81
CA TRP A 295 2.63 7.32 28.72
C TRP A 295 1.53 8.11 28.00
N LEU A 296 1.12 9.22 28.62
CA LEU A 296 0.17 10.19 28.07
C LEU A 296 0.64 11.61 28.44
N PRO A 297 0.69 12.57 27.50
CA PRO A 297 1.15 13.94 27.77
C PRO A 297 0.05 14.77 28.45
N LYS A 298 -0.23 14.45 29.72
CA LYS A 298 -1.35 15.00 30.49
C LYS A 298 -1.02 16.30 31.21
N GLN A 299 0.26 16.63 31.43
CA GLN A 299 0.64 17.71 32.34
C GLN A 299 0.13 19.07 31.85
N PHE A 300 0.25 19.36 30.55
CA PHE A 300 -0.27 20.61 29.99
C PHE A 300 -1.82 20.68 30.04
N ASP A 301 -2.49 19.55 29.84
CA ASP A 301 -3.95 19.48 29.91
C ASP A 301 -4.49 19.67 31.33
N GLU A 302 -3.75 19.22 32.34
CA GLU A 302 -4.07 19.46 33.75
C GLU A 302 -3.97 20.94 34.09
N ILE A 303 -2.95 21.64 33.60
CA ILE A 303 -2.85 23.09 33.73
C ILE A 303 -4.04 23.79 33.07
N ILE A 304 -4.38 23.44 31.83
CA ILE A 304 -5.54 24.03 31.14
C ILE A 304 -6.82 23.82 31.96
N LYS A 305 -7.04 22.61 32.51
CA LYS A 305 -8.22 22.31 33.33
C LYS A 305 -8.27 23.13 34.62
N LEU A 306 -7.14 23.29 35.32
CA LEU A 306 -7.06 24.08 36.56
C LEU A 306 -7.42 25.54 36.31
N TYR A 307 -6.85 26.15 35.27
CA TYR A 307 -7.10 27.55 34.93
C TYR A 307 -8.49 27.78 34.34
N SER A 308 -9.00 26.83 33.55
CA SER A 308 -10.39 26.87 33.04
C SER A 308 -11.42 26.82 34.17
N ARG A 309 -11.15 26.09 35.26
CA ARG A 309 -12.01 26.04 36.46
C ARG A 309 -11.93 27.33 37.29
N ASN A 310 -10.76 27.95 37.34
CA ASN A 310 -10.49 29.12 38.18
C ASN A 310 -10.71 30.47 37.46
N GLN A 311 -11.18 30.47 36.21
CA GLN A 311 -11.34 31.67 35.36
C GLN A 311 -10.08 32.57 35.30
N GLY A 312 -8.89 31.97 35.30
CA GLY A 312 -7.61 32.69 35.27
C GLY A 312 -6.86 32.53 33.94
N GLU A 313 -6.00 33.49 33.59
CA GLU A 313 -5.04 33.36 32.48
C GLU A 313 -3.93 32.37 32.86
N ILE A 314 -3.57 31.49 31.91
CA ILE A 314 -2.52 30.50 32.12
C ILE A 314 -1.17 31.20 32.25
N LYS A 315 -0.44 30.91 33.33
CA LYS A 315 0.94 31.39 33.49
C LYS A 315 1.88 30.63 32.56
N ILE A 316 2.68 31.38 31.80
CA ILE A 316 3.54 30.83 30.76
C ILE A 316 4.66 29.94 31.32
N ASP A 317 5.23 30.30 32.47
CA ASP A 317 6.28 29.50 33.12
C ASP A 317 5.75 28.12 33.57
N GLU A 318 4.51 28.07 34.06
CA GLU A 318 3.86 26.82 34.46
C GLU A 318 3.54 25.96 33.22
N ALA A 319 3.00 26.57 32.16
CA ALA A 319 2.76 25.92 30.88
C ALA A 319 4.04 25.32 30.28
N LEU A 320 5.13 26.09 30.25
CA LEU A 320 6.42 25.65 29.73
C LEU A 320 6.99 24.48 30.55
N SER A 321 6.89 24.55 31.88
CA SER A 321 7.32 23.48 32.77
C SER A 321 6.54 22.18 32.52
N ALA A 322 5.21 22.28 32.33
CA ALA A 322 4.39 21.11 32.00
C ALA A 322 4.73 20.52 30.63
N LEU A 323 4.88 21.36 29.59
CA LEU A 323 5.26 20.90 28.25
C LEU A 323 6.61 20.19 28.26
N ARG A 324 7.58 20.71 29.04
CA ARG A 324 8.89 20.08 29.23
C ARG A 324 8.78 18.73 29.94
N LYS A 325 7.99 18.63 31.01
CA LYS A 325 7.76 17.35 31.72
C LYS A 325 7.12 16.30 30.82
N ASP A 326 6.17 16.70 29.97
CA ASP A 326 5.58 15.79 28.99
C ASP A 326 6.65 15.26 28.02
N ARG A 327 7.53 16.13 27.49
CA ARG A 327 8.63 15.72 26.60
C ARG A 327 9.64 14.81 27.30
N GLU A 328 10.11 15.19 28.48
CA GLU A 328 11.15 14.46 29.23
C GLU A 328 10.68 13.11 29.76
N SER A 329 9.36 12.91 29.90
CA SER A 329 8.78 11.63 30.28
C SER A 329 8.51 10.70 29.08
N TYR A 330 8.72 11.16 27.84
CA TYR A 330 8.45 10.38 26.63
C TYR A 330 9.36 9.14 26.54
N PRO A 331 8.80 7.92 26.42
CA PRO A 331 9.54 6.65 26.34
C PRO A 331 10.44 6.42 25.10
N GLU A 332 10.47 7.38 24.17
CA GLU A 332 11.27 7.33 22.94
C GLU A 332 10.92 6.17 21.98
N TRP A 333 9.63 5.92 21.75
CA TRP A 333 9.20 5.10 20.62
C TRP A 333 9.80 5.63 19.32
N ILE A 334 10.31 4.75 18.47
CA ILE A 334 10.84 5.16 17.16
C ILE A 334 9.79 5.85 16.27
N ILE A 335 8.56 5.35 16.30
CA ILE A 335 7.38 6.01 15.76
C ILE A 335 6.35 6.03 16.88
N CYS A 336 5.85 7.21 17.21
CA CYS A 336 4.82 7.36 18.22
C CYS A 336 3.52 6.64 17.79
N PRO A 337 2.90 5.82 18.66
CA PRO A 337 1.64 5.13 18.37
C PRO A 337 0.52 6.09 17.92
N ASN A 338 -0.34 5.65 17.01
CA ASN A 338 -1.35 6.52 16.39
C ASN A 338 -2.27 7.23 17.40
N PRO A 339 -2.84 6.54 18.43
CA PRO A 339 -3.69 7.21 19.41
C PRO A 339 -2.96 8.31 20.18
N LEU A 340 -1.68 8.10 20.47
CA LEU A 340 -0.83 9.07 21.16
C LEU A 340 -0.45 10.24 20.26
N ARG A 341 -0.21 10.01 18.97
CA ARG A 341 0.03 11.10 18.00
C ARG A 341 -1.17 12.03 17.86
N VAL A 342 -2.38 11.49 17.80
CA VAL A 342 -3.62 12.30 17.82
C VAL A 342 -3.71 13.13 19.09
N TYR A 343 -3.33 12.58 20.25
CA TYR A 343 -3.29 13.33 21.50
C TYR A 343 -2.28 14.49 21.46
N VAL A 344 -1.08 14.26 20.93
CA VAL A 344 -0.05 15.31 20.74
C VAL A 344 -0.55 16.39 19.79
N GLU A 345 -1.24 16.02 18.71
CA GLU A 345 -1.87 16.95 17.78
C GLU A 345 -2.94 17.82 18.46
N MET A 346 -3.80 17.22 19.29
CA MET A 346 -4.75 17.96 20.11
C MET A 346 -4.05 18.92 21.08
N GLN A 347 -2.92 18.52 21.66
CA GLN A 347 -2.11 19.37 22.54
C GLN A 347 -1.55 20.60 21.80
N ILE A 348 -1.11 20.44 20.55
CA ILE A 348 -0.66 21.55 19.69
C ILE A 348 -1.81 22.52 19.42
N ASN A 349 -3.00 22.02 19.10
CA ASN A 349 -4.17 22.88 18.86
C ASN A 349 -4.55 23.69 20.11
N LYS A 350 -4.55 23.04 21.28
CA LYS A 350 -4.74 23.72 22.57
C LYS A 350 -3.65 24.75 22.86
N PHE A 351 -2.39 24.42 22.55
CA PHE A 351 -1.28 25.35 22.72
C PHE A 351 -1.54 26.66 21.97
N TRP A 352 -1.89 26.58 20.68
CA TRP A 352 -2.15 27.78 19.86
C TRP A 352 -3.40 28.54 20.32
N PHE A 353 -4.41 27.83 20.84
CA PHE A 353 -5.62 28.44 21.37
C PHE A 353 -5.37 29.24 22.67
N PHE A 354 -4.62 28.65 23.61
CA PHE A 354 -4.39 29.26 24.93
C PHE A 354 -3.15 30.17 24.99
N ILE A 355 -2.22 30.07 24.04
CA ILE A 355 -0.98 30.86 23.98
C ILE A 355 -0.83 31.51 22.58
N PRO A 356 -1.77 32.37 22.13
CA PRO A 356 -1.72 32.97 20.79
C PRO A 356 -0.61 34.03 20.64
N ASP A 357 -0.21 34.69 21.74
CA ASP A 357 0.72 35.82 21.77
C ASP A 357 2.19 35.41 22.06
N ILE A 358 2.63 34.25 21.58
CA ILE A 358 3.99 33.71 21.81
C ILE A 358 5.10 34.69 21.39
N PHE A 359 4.89 35.46 20.33
CA PHE A 359 5.89 36.38 19.77
C PHE A 359 6.14 37.63 20.64
N LYS A 360 5.24 37.95 21.57
CA LYS A 360 5.37 39.08 22.50
C LYS A 360 6.13 38.72 23.79
N GLN A 361 6.48 37.44 23.97
CA GLN A 361 7.17 36.95 25.16
C GLN A 361 8.66 37.31 25.15
N GLN A 362 9.29 37.24 26.33
CA GLN A 362 10.73 37.37 26.46
C GLN A 362 11.45 36.34 25.57
N VAL A 363 12.57 36.74 24.97
CA VAL A 363 13.31 35.92 23.97
C VAL A 363 13.60 34.51 24.48
N ASN A 364 14.05 34.36 25.72
CA ASN A 364 14.40 33.05 26.31
C ASN A 364 13.18 32.12 26.42
N ILE A 365 12.06 32.63 26.95
CA ILE A 365 10.83 31.84 27.14
C ILE A 365 10.24 31.49 25.78
N ARG A 366 10.21 32.45 24.85
CA ARG A 366 9.76 32.25 23.47
C ARG A 366 10.54 31.12 22.78
N ASN A 367 11.86 31.14 22.88
CA ASN A 367 12.73 30.14 22.24
C ASN A 367 12.49 28.74 22.83
N GLN A 368 12.33 28.63 24.16
CA GLN A 368 12.03 27.37 24.84
C GLN A 368 10.64 26.82 24.45
N LEU A 369 9.62 27.66 24.37
CA LEU A 369 8.28 27.26 23.90
C LEU A 369 8.30 26.79 22.43
N LEU A 370 9.03 27.50 21.57
CA LEU A 370 9.18 27.12 20.16
C LEU A 370 9.90 25.78 20.01
N TYR A 371 10.93 25.51 20.83
CA TYR A 371 11.59 24.22 20.85
C TYR A 371 10.63 23.08 21.27
N GLU A 372 9.81 23.31 22.30
CA GLU A 372 8.79 22.34 22.74
C GLU A 372 7.72 22.07 21.65
N LEU A 373 7.39 23.08 20.83
CA LEU A 373 6.54 22.89 19.64
C LEU A 373 7.26 22.10 18.54
N VAL A 374 8.52 22.42 18.24
CA VAL A 374 9.32 21.72 17.22
C VAL A 374 9.41 20.23 17.53
N TRP A 375 9.65 19.86 18.80
CA TRP A 375 9.66 18.45 19.21
C TRP A 375 8.32 17.76 18.91
N ARG A 376 7.19 18.40 19.25
CA ARG A 376 5.84 17.86 19.00
C ARG A 376 5.53 17.73 17.51
N TYR A 377 5.88 18.73 16.71
CA TYR A 377 5.76 18.67 15.26
C TYR A 377 6.59 17.52 14.66
N GLY A 378 7.78 17.26 15.20
CA GLY A 378 8.60 16.10 14.86
C GLY A 378 7.89 14.77 15.15
N ILE A 379 7.25 14.64 16.32
CA ILE A 379 6.51 13.42 16.73
C ILE A 379 5.31 13.12 15.82
N ILE A 380 4.60 14.16 15.37
CA ILE A 380 3.45 13.99 14.47
C ILE A 380 3.80 14.07 12.98
N PHE A 381 5.07 14.28 12.61
CA PHE A 381 5.52 14.47 11.23
C PHE A 381 4.87 15.67 10.51
N ASN A 382 4.58 16.74 11.24
CA ASN A 382 4.09 17.97 10.63
C ASN A 382 5.27 18.84 10.18
N PHE A 383 5.52 18.90 8.88
CA PHE A 383 6.61 19.69 8.30
C PHE A 383 6.14 20.97 7.61
N ASN A 384 4.83 21.22 7.55
CA ASN A 384 4.26 22.39 6.86
C ASN A 384 3.98 23.52 7.86
N ILE A 385 5.03 24.26 8.21
CA ILE A 385 4.96 25.36 9.17
C ILE A 385 4.83 26.70 8.45
N ASN A 386 4.08 27.64 9.02
CA ASN A 386 3.97 29.02 8.56
C ASN A 386 5.36 29.69 8.39
N LYS A 387 5.54 30.45 7.29
CA LYS A 387 6.75 31.20 6.95
C LYS A 387 7.29 32.04 8.12
N ASN A 388 6.43 32.72 8.87
CA ASN A 388 6.85 33.57 10.00
C ASN A 388 7.55 32.76 11.11
N ILE A 389 7.03 31.57 11.43
CA ILE A 389 7.64 30.69 12.43
C ILE A 389 8.98 30.15 11.90
N ARG A 390 9.06 29.80 10.61
CA ARG A 390 10.30 29.30 10.00
C ARG A 390 11.43 30.32 10.06
N THR A 391 11.15 31.59 9.75
CA THR A 391 12.16 32.66 9.83
C THR A 391 12.71 32.80 11.26
N ILE A 392 11.83 32.78 12.26
CA ILE A 392 12.24 32.86 13.67
C ILE A 392 13.03 31.63 14.11
N LEU A 393 12.62 30.43 13.70
CA LEU A 393 13.38 29.21 13.99
C LEU A 393 14.77 29.23 13.30
N LEU A 394 14.88 29.82 12.11
CA LEU A 394 16.15 29.95 11.38
C LEU A 394 17.12 30.93 12.05
N GLU A 395 16.60 31.95 12.74
CA GLU A 395 17.38 32.82 13.64
C GLU A 395 17.80 32.05 14.90
N ILE A 396 16.88 31.30 15.52
CA ILE A 396 17.12 30.58 16.78
C ILE A 396 18.05 29.37 16.60
N CYS A 397 18.17 28.80 15.40
CA CYS A 397 18.97 27.58 15.21
C CYS A 397 20.50 27.82 15.28
N GLU A 398 20.97 29.07 15.23
CA GLU A 398 22.38 29.39 15.45
C GLU A 398 22.70 29.35 16.96
N PRO A 399 23.69 28.54 17.40
CA PRO A 399 24.02 28.44 18.82
C PRO A 399 24.42 29.80 19.41
N ASP A 400 23.57 30.35 20.28
CA ASP A 400 23.82 31.58 21.04
C ASP A 400 23.70 31.29 22.54
N VAL A 401 24.64 31.83 23.33
CA VAL A 401 24.70 31.68 24.78
C VAL A 401 23.50 32.34 25.46
N ASN A 402 22.89 33.35 24.82
CA ASN A 402 21.78 34.11 25.36
C ASN A 402 20.38 33.62 24.94
N SER A 403 20.26 32.47 24.25
CA SER A 403 18.98 32.00 23.69
C SER A 403 18.10 31.24 24.68
N GLY A 404 18.65 30.78 25.81
CA GLY A 404 17.97 29.92 26.78
C GLY A 404 17.85 28.45 26.36
N LEU A 405 18.46 28.05 25.24
CA LEU A 405 18.49 26.67 24.72
C LEU A 405 19.89 26.06 24.86
N SER A 406 19.98 24.73 25.00
CA SER A 406 21.26 24.02 24.91
C SER A 406 21.73 23.92 23.45
N VAL A 407 23.03 23.76 23.21
CA VAL A 407 23.58 23.60 21.85
C VAL A 407 22.87 22.47 21.09
N LYS A 408 22.59 21.33 21.75
CA LYS A 408 21.86 20.21 21.15
C LYS A 408 20.46 20.61 20.67
N GLN A 409 19.72 21.39 21.46
CA GLN A 409 18.38 21.87 21.08
C GLN A 409 18.40 22.78 19.85
N HIS A 410 19.43 23.62 19.71
CA HIS A 410 19.63 24.43 18.50
C HIS A 410 19.84 23.54 17.27
N LEU A 411 20.65 22.49 17.39
CA LEU A 411 20.90 21.53 16.31
C LEU A 411 19.67 20.70 15.95
N GLU A 412 18.83 20.34 16.93
CA GLU A 412 17.55 19.66 16.68
C GLU A 412 16.57 20.57 15.91
N ILE A 413 16.53 21.87 16.22
CA ILE A 413 15.77 22.86 15.44
C ILE A 413 16.32 22.97 14.02
N ALA A 414 17.65 23.07 13.86
CA ALA A 414 18.30 23.11 12.55
C ALA A 414 17.96 21.88 11.71
N LEU A 415 18.02 20.69 12.32
CA LEU A 415 17.67 19.43 11.64
C LEU A 415 16.19 19.39 11.25
N TYR A 416 15.30 19.84 12.12
CA TYR A 416 13.87 19.88 11.83
C TYR A 416 13.56 20.84 10.66
N LEU A 417 14.16 22.04 10.67
CA LEU A 417 14.06 22.98 9.55
C LEU A 417 14.60 22.39 8.25
N LEU A 418 15.73 21.69 8.31
CA LEU A 418 16.29 20.98 7.17
C LEU A 418 15.29 19.96 6.63
N LYS A 419 14.68 19.12 7.49
CA LYS A 419 13.65 18.14 7.10
C LYS A 419 12.42 18.79 6.46
N CYS A 420 12.02 19.99 6.92
CA CYS A 420 10.93 20.75 6.30
C CYS A 420 11.20 21.09 4.82
N THR A 421 12.47 21.27 4.42
CA THR A 421 12.81 21.68 3.06
C THR A 421 12.36 20.67 2.00
N ARG A 422 12.27 19.37 2.31
CA ARG A 422 11.77 18.34 1.36
C ARG A 422 10.31 18.51 0.97
N PHE A 423 9.51 19.24 1.76
CA PHE A 423 8.06 19.37 1.57
C PHE A 423 7.61 20.79 1.21
N ILE A 424 8.54 21.74 1.07
CA ILE A 424 8.27 23.14 0.68
C ILE A 424 8.53 23.33 -0.83
N LYS A 425 7.86 24.29 -1.46
CA LYS A 425 8.12 24.66 -2.87
C LYS A 425 9.57 25.14 -3.04
N GLU A 426 10.19 24.81 -4.18
CA GLU A 426 11.53 25.28 -4.52
C GLU A 426 11.51 26.81 -4.74
N ASP A 427 12.03 27.56 -3.76
CA ASP A 427 12.18 29.03 -3.78
C ASP A 427 13.56 29.45 -3.21
N SER A 428 13.90 30.74 -3.33
CA SER A 428 15.17 31.27 -2.82
C SER A 428 15.34 31.05 -1.31
N ASP A 429 14.24 31.05 -0.57
CA ASP A 429 14.22 30.91 0.88
C ASP A 429 14.57 29.47 1.30
N GLN A 430 14.15 28.47 0.51
CA GLN A 430 14.49 27.06 0.74
C GLN A 430 16.00 26.81 0.67
N GLN A 431 16.68 27.34 -0.35
CA GLN A 431 18.12 27.14 -0.52
C GLN A 431 18.92 27.79 0.63
N GLU A 432 18.51 28.99 1.08
CA GLU A 432 19.10 29.65 2.23
C GLU A 432 18.98 28.80 3.52
N ILE A 433 17.81 28.21 3.76
CA ILE A 433 17.59 27.31 4.90
C ILE A 433 18.52 26.09 4.81
N ILE A 434 18.63 25.46 3.64
CA ILE A 434 19.51 24.30 3.43
C ILE A 434 20.96 24.66 3.74
N ASP A 435 21.47 25.75 3.16
CA ASP A 435 22.86 26.16 3.30
C ASP A 435 23.19 26.53 4.76
N LYS A 436 22.32 27.30 5.42
CA LYS A 436 22.51 27.72 6.81
C LYS A 436 22.45 26.53 7.77
N THR A 437 21.43 25.68 7.68
CA THR A 437 21.25 24.54 8.58
C THR A 437 22.33 23.46 8.36
N ALA A 438 22.73 23.20 7.12
CA ALA A 438 23.82 22.27 6.81
C ALA A 438 25.17 22.76 7.35
N ARG A 439 25.47 24.06 7.24
CA ARG A 439 26.67 24.67 7.85
C ARG A 439 26.69 24.45 9.36
N ILE A 440 25.59 24.80 10.04
CA ILE A 440 25.46 24.69 11.50
C ILE A 440 25.69 23.25 11.97
N LEU A 441 25.05 22.27 11.32
CA LEU A 441 25.18 20.85 11.68
C LEU A 441 26.61 20.33 11.47
N ARG A 442 27.33 20.78 10.43
CA ARG A 442 28.74 20.38 10.18
C ARG A 442 29.69 20.97 11.21
N GLU A 443 29.61 22.27 11.45
CA GLU A 443 30.52 23.00 12.36
C GLU A 443 30.37 22.55 13.82
N ASN A 444 29.16 22.11 14.21
CA ASN A 444 28.83 21.73 15.58
C ASN A 444 28.74 20.21 15.80
N SER A 445 29.23 19.40 14.86
CA SER A 445 29.22 17.92 14.92
C SER A 445 29.85 17.34 16.19
N ARG A 446 30.80 18.06 16.82
CA ARG A 446 31.39 17.67 18.11
C ARG A 446 30.39 17.57 19.27
N TYR A 447 29.29 18.32 19.21
CA TYR A 447 28.27 18.34 20.25
C TYR A 447 27.17 17.30 20.02
N TRP A 448 26.97 16.90 18.77
CA TRP A 448 26.00 15.88 18.39
C TRP A 448 26.41 15.20 17.08
N SER A 449 27.13 14.08 17.19
CA SER A 449 27.63 13.32 16.04
C SER A 449 26.50 12.82 15.13
N GLU A 450 25.37 12.41 15.71
CA GLU A 450 24.23 11.92 14.94
C GLU A 450 23.54 13.02 14.12
N GLY A 451 23.70 14.29 14.49
CA GLY A 451 23.21 15.41 13.67
C GLY A 451 23.91 15.48 12.30
N LEU A 452 25.18 15.08 12.24
CA LEU A 452 25.93 15.00 10.98
C LEU A 452 25.47 13.81 10.14
N VAL A 453 25.18 12.67 10.76
CA VAL A 453 24.64 11.47 10.08
C VAL A 453 23.24 11.76 9.52
N GLU A 454 22.39 12.45 10.27
CA GLU A 454 21.08 12.93 9.81
C GLU A 454 21.19 13.91 8.63
N LEU A 455 22.19 14.80 8.60
CA LEU A 455 22.45 15.67 7.46
C LEU A 455 22.76 14.86 6.19
N TYR A 456 23.68 13.89 6.27
CA TYR A 456 24.00 13.04 5.12
C TYR A 456 22.81 12.20 4.68
N TYR A 457 22.07 11.65 5.64
CA TYR A 457 20.85 10.90 5.34
C TYR A 457 19.80 11.77 4.65
N HIS A 458 19.62 13.02 5.10
CA HIS A 458 18.74 13.98 4.43
C HIS A 458 19.19 14.27 2.99
N GLN A 459 20.49 14.46 2.75
CA GLN A 459 21.04 14.68 1.40
C GLN A 459 20.78 13.47 0.48
N ILE A 460 20.91 12.26 1.01
CA ILE A 460 20.56 11.03 0.28
C ILE A 460 19.06 10.98 -0.03
N LEU A 461 18.19 11.34 0.92
CA LEU A 461 16.74 11.38 0.69
C LEU A 461 16.36 12.43 -0.36
N VAL A 462 17.01 13.60 -0.37
CA VAL A 462 16.83 14.61 -1.43
C VAL A 462 17.33 14.09 -2.79
N ALA A 463 18.47 13.41 -2.81
CA ALA A 463 18.98 12.76 -4.03
C ALA A 463 18.01 11.70 -4.55
N ARG A 464 17.45 10.89 -3.65
CA ARG A 464 16.41 9.89 -3.95
C ARG A 464 15.15 10.52 -4.52
N ASP A 465 14.65 11.59 -3.91
CA ASP A 465 13.45 12.29 -4.38
C ASP A 465 13.66 12.95 -5.76
N LYS A 466 14.93 13.17 -6.16
CA LYS A 466 15.36 13.62 -7.50
C LYS A 466 15.85 12.48 -8.41
N LEU A 467 15.76 11.21 -7.97
CA LEU A 467 16.27 10.02 -8.67
C LEU A 467 17.75 10.08 -9.06
N ASN A 468 18.56 10.83 -8.29
CA ASN A 468 20.00 10.92 -8.49
C ASN A 468 20.72 9.74 -7.82
N TYR A 469 20.66 8.59 -8.49
CA TYR A 469 21.29 7.34 -8.03
C TYR A 469 22.82 7.42 -7.86
N PRO A 470 23.59 8.09 -8.74
CA PRO A 470 25.03 8.26 -8.54
C PRO A 470 25.37 8.92 -7.20
N LEU A 471 24.67 9.99 -6.84
CA LEU A 471 24.87 10.69 -5.58
C LEU A 471 24.44 9.85 -4.37
N MET A 472 23.37 9.05 -4.50
CA MET A 472 22.97 8.11 -3.45
C MET A 472 24.06 7.05 -3.19
N GLU A 473 24.64 6.48 -4.24
CA GLU A 473 25.69 5.45 -4.15
C GLU A 473 27.00 6.01 -3.57
N GLU A 474 27.35 7.26 -3.88
CA GLU A 474 28.48 7.97 -3.26
C GLU A 474 28.27 8.17 -1.75
N LEU A 475 27.10 8.67 -1.37
CA LEU A 475 26.82 9.10 0.01
C LEU A 475 26.44 7.94 0.95
N VAL A 476 25.95 6.79 0.47
CA VAL A 476 25.43 5.70 1.35
C VAL A 476 26.43 5.22 2.40
N ASN A 477 27.74 5.28 2.11
CA ASN A 477 28.80 4.87 3.03
C ASN A 477 29.05 5.85 4.18
N THR A 478 28.52 7.07 4.08
CA THR A 478 28.59 8.10 5.13
C THR A 478 27.56 7.87 6.25
N ILE A 479 26.58 6.98 6.05
CA ILE A 479 25.61 6.59 7.09
C ILE A 479 26.32 5.69 8.12
N GLN A 480 26.87 6.31 9.17
CA GLN A 480 27.54 5.64 10.28
C GLN A 480 27.12 6.28 11.60
N GLY A 481 26.11 5.71 12.25
CA GLY A 481 25.66 6.15 13.57
C GLY A 481 25.67 5.03 14.60
N VAL A 482 25.56 5.39 15.87
CA VAL A 482 25.68 4.47 17.01
C VAL A 482 24.39 3.66 17.23
N ASP A 483 23.23 4.25 16.95
CA ASP A 483 21.93 3.56 17.05
C ASP A 483 21.79 2.51 15.93
N PRO A 484 21.47 1.24 16.24
CA PRO A 484 21.22 0.19 15.23
C PRO A 484 20.21 0.56 14.15
N ILE A 485 19.35 1.55 14.39
CA ILE A 485 18.42 2.06 13.37
C ILE A 485 19.12 2.58 12.12
N TRP A 486 20.35 3.09 12.24
CA TRP A 486 21.12 3.57 11.10
C TRP A 486 21.50 2.45 10.14
N LYS A 487 21.68 1.23 10.64
CA LYS A 487 21.87 0.04 9.80
C LYS A 487 20.61 -0.27 9.00
N LEU A 488 19.42 -0.14 9.59
CA LEU A 488 18.15 -0.32 8.87
C LEU A 488 17.93 0.78 7.82
N ARG A 489 18.23 2.05 8.15
CA ARG A 489 18.16 3.17 7.18
C ARG A 489 19.17 3.02 6.05
N LYS A 490 20.39 2.57 6.35
CA LYS A 490 21.40 2.25 5.34
C LYS A 490 20.94 1.07 4.46
N ALA A 491 20.39 0.01 5.06
CA ALA A 491 19.80 -1.11 4.35
C ALA A 491 18.67 -0.67 3.41
N PHE A 492 17.83 0.26 3.84
CA PHE A 492 16.79 0.87 3.02
C PHE A 492 17.36 1.56 1.78
N ILE A 493 18.33 2.46 1.94
CA ILE A 493 18.98 3.12 0.80
C ILE A 493 19.67 2.11 -0.13
N LEU A 494 20.38 1.12 0.42
CA LEU A 494 21.03 0.07 -0.37
C LEU A 494 20.03 -0.72 -1.21
N SER A 495 18.84 -1.00 -0.69
CA SER A 495 17.80 -1.67 -1.47
C SER A 495 17.22 -0.81 -2.59
N GLU A 496 17.14 0.52 -2.43
CA GLU A 496 16.73 1.44 -3.50
C GLU A 496 17.75 1.54 -4.65
N ILE A 497 19.03 1.20 -4.38
CA ILE A 497 20.09 1.11 -5.41
C ILE A 497 20.41 -0.34 -5.81
N ALA A 498 19.52 -1.29 -5.50
CA ALA A 498 19.60 -2.73 -5.80
C ALA A 498 20.77 -3.52 -5.16
N CYS A 499 21.35 -3.01 -4.06
CA CYS A 499 22.38 -3.69 -3.26
C CYS A 499 21.74 -4.58 -2.17
N TYR A 500 20.91 -5.55 -2.56
CA TYR A 500 20.08 -6.33 -1.62
C TYR A 500 20.88 -7.19 -0.63
N GLU A 501 21.99 -7.81 -1.05
CA GLU A 501 22.77 -8.68 -0.16
C GLU A 501 23.35 -7.91 1.05
N GLU A 502 23.92 -6.74 0.80
CA GLU A 502 24.43 -5.84 1.85
C GLU A 502 23.28 -5.33 2.72
N SER A 503 22.13 -5.02 2.12
CA SER A 503 20.91 -4.63 2.82
C SER A 503 20.44 -5.71 3.81
N ILE A 504 20.40 -6.98 3.37
CA ILE A 504 20.04 -8.13 4.22
C ILE A 504 21.02 -8.27 5.39
N GLY A 505 22.33 -8.19 5.11
CA GLY A 505 23.37 -8.30 6.14
C GLY A 505 23.20 -7.27 7.25
N LEU A 506 22.93 -6.01 6.89
CA LEU A 506 22.70 -4.93 7.85
C LEU A 506 21.41 -5.12 8.68
N ILE A 507 20.33 -5.66 8.09
CA ILE A 507 19.10 -5.98 8.81
C ILE A 507 19.35 -7.11 9.83
N ASP A 508 20.10 -8.15 9.45
CA ASP A 508 20.47 -9.26 10.33
C ASP A 508 21.36 -8.80 11.50
N GLU A 509 22.31 -7.91 11.24
CA GLU A 509 23.14 -7.28 12.28
C GLU A 509 22.31 -6.43 13.24
N ALA A 510 21.49 -5.53 12.71
CA ALA A 510 20.65 -4.64 13.53
C ALA A 510 19.69 -5.44 14.42
N TYR A 511 19.06 -6.48 13.87
CA TYR A 511 18.21 -7.39 14.64
C TYR A 511 19.00 -8.06 15.77
N THR A 512 20.20 -8.57 15.50
CA THR A 512 21.03 -9.26 16.50
C THR A 512 21.42 -8.32 17.64
N GLU A 513 21.85 -7.10 17.32
CA GLU A 513 22.19 -6.08 18.31
C GLU A 513 20.98 -5.66 19.17
N LEU A 514 19.81 -5.46 18.54
CA LEU A 514 18.58 -5.08 19.24
C LEU A 514 18.03 -6.21 20.12
N VAL A 515 18.17 -7.47 19.70
CA VAL A 515 17.81 -8.63 20.55
C VAL A 515 18.71 -8.69 21.78
N LEU A 516 20.02 -8.49 21.62
CA LEU A 516 20.97 -8.44 22.76
C LEU A 516 20.67 -7.26 23.68
N GLY A 517 20.40 -6.08 23.11
CA GLY A 517 19.99 -4.89 23.86
C GLY A 517 18.71 -5.13 24.67
N TYR A 518 17.70 -5.75 24.05
CA TYR A 518 16.42 -6.04 24.72
C TYR A 518 16.58 -7.07 25.85
N ARG A 519 17.45 -8.08 25.68
CA ARG A 519 17.77 -9.03 26.75
C ARG A 519 18.39 -8.35 27.97
N ASN A 520 19.20 -7.32 27.75
CA ASN A 520 19.86 -6.56 28.81
C ASN A 520 18.93 -5.50 29.44
N ASN A 521 17.95 -4.98 28.69
CA ASN A 521 17.01 -3.96 29.17
C ASN A 521 15.61 -4.20 28.59
N ARG A 522 14.83 -5.08 29.23
CA ARG A 522 13.50 -5.53 28.75
C ARG A 522 12.42 -4.45 28.78
N ASN A 523 12.61 -3.42 29.61
CA ASN A 523 11.59 -2.37 29.82
C ASN A 523 11.83 -1.14 28.95
N SER A 524 12.89 -1.15 28.14
CA SER A 524 13.21 -0.04 27.25
C SER A 524 12.33 -0.06 26.00
N ILE A 525 11.36 0.85 25.96
CA ILE A 525 10.54 1.12 24.77
C ILE A 525 11.39 1.58 23.58
N PHE A 526 12.44 2.35 23.84
CA PHE A 526 13.43 2.72 22.83
C PHE A 526 13.97 1.50 22.07
N ILE A 527 14.40 0.46 22.79
CA ILE A 527 14.95 -0.76 22.19
C ILE A 527 13.83 -1.63 21.59
N LEU A 528 12.74 -1.83 22.33
CA LEU A 528 11.65 -2.72 21.91
C LEU A 528 10.97 -2.24 20.63
N SER A 529 10.73 -0.94 20.50
CA SER A 529 10.13 -0.36 19.29
C SER A 529 11.01 -0.57 18.06
N ARG A 530 12.33 -0.36 18.17
CA ARG A 530 13.30 -0.64 17.10
C ARG A 530 13.38 -2.13 16.77
N LEU A 531 13.41 -2.98 17.80
CA LEU A 531 13.43 -4.43 17.66
C LEU A 531 12.21 -4.95 16.90
N ALA A 532 11.02 -4.39 17.15
CA ALA A 532 9.80 -4.81 16.48
C ALA A 532 9.89 -4.56 14.96
N TRP A 533 10.35 -3.37 14.55
CA TRP A 533 10.58 -3.06 13.13
C TRP A 533 11.69 -3.92 12.52
N ALA A 534 12.82 -4.09 13.21
CA ALA A 534 13.92 -4.95 12.76
C ALA A 534 13.47 -6.42 12.59
N HIS A 535 12.65 -6.92 13.50
CA HIS A 535 12.09 -8.27 13.45
C HIS A 535 11.13 -8.42 12.27
N MET A 536 10.26 -7.43 12.01
CA MET A 536 9.37 -7.46 10.86
C MET A 536 10.17 -7.46 9.55
N LEU A 537 11.15 -6.56 9.40
CA LEU A 537 12.02 -6.51 8.23
C LEU A 537 12.79 -7.82 8.04
N LYS A 538 13.41 -8.33 9.11
CA LYS A 538 14.12 -9.62 9.06
C LYS A 538 13.20 -10.76 8.59
N SER A 539 11.97 -10.83 9.11
CA SER A 539 11.00 -11.86 8.69
C SER A 539 10.67 -11.79 7.20
N ILE A 540 10.64 -10.58 6.62
CA ILE A 540 10.45 -10.36 5.18
C ILE A 540 11.68 -10.86 4.42
N THR A 541 12.89 -10.45 4.85
CA THR A 541 14.14 -10.84 4.19
C THR A 541 14.38 -12.35 4.21
N ASP A 542 14.06 -13.02 5.31
CA ASP A 542 14.20 -14.49 5.45
C ASP A 542 13.27 -15.25 4.49
N ARG A 543 12.07 -14.70 4.22
CA ARG A 543 11.13 -15.26 3.22
C ARG A 543 11.64 -15.06 1.81
N VAL A 544 12.15 -13.87 1.47
CA VAL A 544 12.72 -13.57 0.15
C VAL A 544 13.94 -14.44 -0.14
N GLN A 545 14.77 -14.74 0.87
CA GLN A 545 15.91 -15.65 0.72
C GLN A 545 15.55 -17.14 0.77
N HIS A 546 14.27 -17.50 0.90
CA HIS A 546 13.81 -18.89 1.04
C HIS A 546 14.58 -19.69 2.12
N LYS A 547 14.91 -19.06 3.26
CA LYS A 547 15.65 -19.74 4.34
C LYS A 547 14.84 -20.92 4.89
N HIS A 548 15.49 -22.05 5.16
CA HIS A 548 14.84 -23.26 5.72
C HIS A 548 14.15 -23.03 7.08
N LYS A 549 14.63 -22.05 7.87
CA LYS A 549 14.01 -21.61 9.12
C LYS A 549 13.70 -20.12 9.01
N THR A 550 12.53 -19.78 8.50
CA THR A 550 12.07 -18.39 8.45
C THR A 550 11.68 -17.92 9.84
N LEU A 551 12.15 -16.74 10.22
CA LEU A 551 11.72 -16.09 11.45
C LEU A 551 10.28 -15.60 11.28
N ILE A 552 9.36 -16.06 12.14
CA ILE A 552 7.96 -15.65 12.10
C ILE A 552 7.78 -14.42 12.99
N PHE A 553 7.40 -13.30 12.37
CA PHE A 553 6.96 -12.13 13.10
C PHE A 553 5.55 -12.36 13.67
N SER A 554 5.36 -11.99 14.94
CA SER A 554 4.08 -12.06 15.64
C SER A 554 3.83 -10.73 16.34
N GLY A 555 2.86 -9.96 15.81
CA GLY A 555 2.55 -8.62 16.31
C GLY A 555 2.07 -8.59 17.76
N SER A 556 1.37 -9.64 18.22
CA SER A 556 0.85 -9.76 19.59
C SER A 556 1.93 -9.67 20.66
N LYS A 557 3.18 -10.04 20.35
CA LYS A 557 4.33 -9.91 21.26
C LYS A 557 4.70 -8.45 21.55
N TYR A 558 4.29 -7.52 20.69
CA TYR A 558 4.66 -6.10 20.75
C TYR A 558 3.46 -5.18 20.99
N SER A 559 2.23 -5.71 20.94
CA SER A 559 1.01 -4.92 21.04
C SER A 559 0.81 -4.30 22.42
N GLN A 560 1.12 -5.01 23.51
CA GLN A 560 0.91 -4.52 24.88
C GLN A 560 1.70 -3.21 25.16
N GLN A 561 2.91 -3.10 24.62
CA GLN A 561 3.77 -1.92 24.76
C GLN A 561 3.60 -0.90 23.63
N ASN A 562 2.54 -1.01 22.82
CA ASN A 562 2.27 -0.17 21.66
C ASN A 562 3.44 -0.13 20.64
N CYS A 563 4.16 -1.25 20.48
CA CYS A 563 5.33 -1.36 19.60
C CYS A 563 5.07 -2.18 18.32
N ASN A 564 3.84 -2.64 18.08
CA ASN A 564 3.51 -3.45 16.91
C ASN A 564 3.52 -2.59 15.61
N PRO A 565 4.41 -2.87 14.64
CA PRO A 565 4.46 -2.14 13.38
C PRO A 565 3.16 -2.19 12.57
N TYR A 566 2.42 -3.30 12.64
CA TYR A 566 1.15 -3.45 11.92
C TYR A 566 0.09 -2.46 12.38
N ASP A 567 0.08 -2.04 13.65
CA ASP A 567 -0.91 -1.05 14.14
C ASP A 567 -0.79 0.30 13.38
N ILE A 568 0.44 0.67 12.97
CA ILE A 568 0.70 1.89 12.18
C ILE A 568 0.30 1.69 10.73
N ILE A 569 0.61 0.53 10.17
CA ILE A 569 0.33 0.16 8.78
C ILE A 569 -1.19 0.01 8.54
N ASP A 570 -1.89 -0.68 9.44
CA ASP A 570 -3.34 -0.91 9.36
C ASP A 570 -4.12 0.39 9.54
N TYR A 571 -3.63 1.31 10.39
CA TYR A 571 -4.22 2.65 10.51
C TYR A 571 -4.12 3.45 9.21
N LEU A 572 -2.97 3.39 8.53
CA LEU A 572 -2.80 4.00 7.22
C LEU A 572 -3.76 3.40 6.20
N GLU A 573 -3.85 2.06 6.12
CA GLU A 573 -4.78 1.39 5.20
C GLU A 573 -6.23 1.78 5.50
N ALA A 574 -6.63 1.84 6.77
CA ALA A 574 -7.97 2.23 7.18
C ALA A 574 -8.30 3.67 6.76
N LYS A 575 -7.39 4.63 6.98
CA LYS A 575 -7.54 6.03 6.57
C LYS A 575 -7.66 6.20 5.06
N LEU A 576 -6.86 5.46 4.28
CA LEU A 576 -6.94 5.45 2.82
C LEU A 576 -8.25 4.83 2.34
N SER A 577 -8.63 3.69 2.92
CA SER A 577 -9.88 2.98 2.58
C SER A 577 -11.12 3.81 2.87
N GLU A 578 -11.15 4.51 4.01
CA GLU A 578 -12.21 5.45 4.36
C GLU A 578 -12.29 6.58 3.32
N SER A 579 -11.15 7.16 2.97
CA SER A 579 -11.03 8.21 1.95
C SER A 579 -11.54 7.77 0.57
N ILE A 580 -11.33 6.49 0.20
CA ILE A 580 -11.76 5.89 -1.07
C ILE A 580 -13.26 5.54 -1.07
N LYS A 581 -13.82 5.04 0.05
CA LYS A 581 -15.21 4.55 0.14
C LYS A 581 -16.27 5.62 -0.16
N TYR A 582 -15.98 6.89 0.06
CA TYR A 582 -16.96 7.97 -0.11
C TYR A 582 -17.31 8.33 -1.57
N LYS A 583 -16.67 7.75 -2.62
CA LYS A 583 -16.82 8.25 -4.00
C LYS A 583 -16.70 7.18 -5.10
N LYS A 584 -17.55 6.15 -5.08
CA LYS A 584 -17.56 5.16 -6.18
C LYS A 584 -18.41 5.63 -7.37
N GLN A 585 -17.78 6.00 -8.50
CA GLN A 585 -18.40 5.95 -9.84
C GLN A 585 -17.47 5.25 -10.86
N PRO A 586 -17.95 4.26 -11.64
CA PRO A 586 -17.13 3.51 -12.58
C PRO A 586 -16.59 4.38 -13.73
N THR A 587 -15.40 4.02 -14.26
CA THR A 587 -14.67 4.79 -15.28
C THR A 587 -14.28 3.95 -16.50
N TYR A 588 -14.08 4.59 -17.66
CA TYR A 588 -13.61 3.95 -18.88
C TYR A 588 -12.36 4.71 -19.34
N VAL A 589 -11.26 4.02 -19.64
CA VAL A 589 -9.98 4.65 -20.04
C VAL A 589 -9.46 3.98 -21.31
N GLU A 590 -8.97 4.78 -22.26
CA GLU A 590 -8.30 4.27 -23.46
C GLU A 590 -6.90 3.73 -23.12
N SER A 591 -6.48 2.64 -23.76
CA SER A 591 -5.11 2.16 -23.75
C SER A 591 -4.17 3.26 -24.24
N PHE A 592 -2.89 3.17 -23.89
CA PHE A 592 -1.89 4.14 -24.36
C PHE A 592 -1.77 4.18 -25.91
N ASP A 593 -2.03 3.06 -26.57
CA ASP A 593 -2.14 2.99 -28.03
C ASP A 593 -3.43 3.67 -28.49
N SER A 594 -3.33 4.53 -29.52
CA SER A 594 -4.48 5.21 -30.12
C SER A 594 -5.54 4.20 -30.58
N GLY A 595 -6.74 4.29 -29.99
CA GLY A 595 -7.96 3.62 -30.42
C GLY A 595 -8.40 2.34 -29.67
N LYS A 596 -7.86 1.97 -28.49
CA LYS A 596 -8.37 0.82 -27.70
C LYS A 596 -8.92 1.24 -26.34
N ILE A 597 -10.04 0.68 -25.88
CA ILE A 597 -10.69 1.04 -24.59
C ILE A 597 -10.58 -0.12 -23.59
N ILE A 598 -10.29 0.20 -22.32
CA ILE A 598 -10.23 -0.74 -21.19
C ILE A 598 -11.25 -0.30 -20.12
N GLU A 599 -12.02 -1.23 -19.57
CA GLU A 599 -12.94 -0.97 -18.45
C GLU A 599 -12.16 -0.88 -17.13
N ASN A 600 -12.40 0.17 -16.30
CA ASN A 600 -11.90 0.11 -14.92
C ASN A 600 -12.59 0.98 -13.83
N SER A 601 -12.21 0.68 -12.60
CA SER A 601 -12.74 1.13 -11.31
C SER A 601 -12.52 2.64 -10.97
N PRO A 602 -13.25 3.19 -9.97
CA PRO A 602 -13.64 4.60 -9.87
C PRO A 602 -12.52 5.62 -9.56
N THR A 603 -12.58 6.80 -10.19
CA THR A 603 -11.75 7.99 -9.89
C THR A 603 -12.45 8.96 -8.91
N LEU A 604 -11.66 9.65 -8.09
CA LEU A 604 -12.09 10.33 -6.85
C LEU A 604 -11.71 11.84 -6.89
N LYS A 605 -12.55 12.73 -6.34
CA LYS A 605 -12.30 14.19 -6.14
C LYS A 605 -12.46 14.64 -4.69
N PHE A 606 -11.52 15.38 -4.07
CA PHE A 606 -11.56 15.77 -2.65
C PHE A 606 -11.90 17.23 -2.31
N ASN A 607 -12.48 17.40 -1.10
CA ASN A 607 -12.60 18.65 -0.34
C ASN A 607 -11.81 18.52 0.98
N SER A 608 -11.18 19.61 1.40
CA SER A 608 -10.19 19.70 2.48
C SER A 608 -10.78 19.92 3.89
N VAL A 609 -10.31 19.15 4.87
CA VAL A 609 -10.07 19.63 6.24
C VAL A 609 -8.73 19.04 6.71
N ILE A 610 -7.97 19.85 7.45
CA ILE A 610 -6.57 19.66 7.86
C ILE A 610 -6.36 18.30 8.57
N GLU A 611 -5.78 17.35 7.84
CA GLU A 611 -5.12 16.13 8.34
C GLU A 611 -3.77 15.99 7.60
N ILE A 612 -2.77 15.35 8.22
CA ILE A 612 -1.47 15.10 7.56
C ILE A 612 -1.71 14.24 6.31
N PRO A 613 -1.21 14.63 5.12
CA PRO A 613 -1.35 13.83 3.92
C PRO A 613 -0.83 12.40 4.14
N PRO A 614 -1.62 11.35 3.87
CA PRO A 614 -1.21 9.96 4.10
C PRO A 614 0.12 9.59 3.46
N ALA A 615 0.44 10.18 2.31
CA ALA A 615 1.69 9.95 1.61
C ALA A 615 2.92 10.56 2.32
N ILE A 616 2.77 11.71 3.00
CA ILE A 616 3.85 12.28 3.85
C ILE A 616 4.06 11.39 5.07
N LEU A 617 2.98 10.95 5.70
CA LEU A 617 3.07 10.04 6.85
C LEU A 617 3.79 8.74 6.46
N PHE A 618 3.40 8.15 5.33
CA PHE A 618 4.00 6.92 4.82
C PHE A 618 5.48 7.07 4.43
N ASP A 619 5.85 8.15 3.72
CA ASP A 619 7.27 8.41 3.38
C ASP A 619 8.11 8.54 4.66
N ASN A 620 7.63 9.27 5.67
CA ASN A 620 8.34 9.42 6.94
C ASN A 620 8.49 8.12 7.72
N ILE A 621 7.45 7.28 7.77
CA ILE A 621 7.53 5.95 8.38
C ILE A 621 8.63 5.14 7.68
N CYS A 622 8.62 5.08 6.35
CA CYS A 622 9.63 4.36 5.58
C CYS A 622 11.05 4.87 5.85
N ASN A 623 11.23 6.19 5.84
CA ASN A 623 12.54 6.82 6.07
C ASN A 623 13.06 6.62 7.49
N ILE A 624 12.19 6.58 8.50
CA ILE A 624 12.61 6.44 9.90
C ILE A 624 13.02 5.01 10.23
N VAL A 625 12.22 4.04 9.80
CA VAL A 625 12.39 2.61 10.17
C VAL A 625 13.19 1.81 9.16
N GLY A 626 13.42 2.37 7.97
CA GLY A 626 14.10 1.68 6.87
C GLY A 626 13.21 0.66 6.15
N LEU A 627 11.90 0.93 6.03
CA LEU A 627 10.98 0.07 5.30
C LEU A 627 11.15 0.26 3.80
N SER A 628 11.71 -0.75 3.13
CA SER A 628 11.90 -0.73 1.68
C SER A 628 10.77 -1.42 0.94
N ILE A 629 10.27 -0.74 -0.09
CA ILE A 629 9.11 -1.16 -0.89
C ILE A 629 9.56 -1.91 -2.16
N GLN A 630 10.84 -1.76 -2.50
CA GLN A 630 11.55 -2.34 -3.63
C GLN A 630 11.82 -3.85 -3.48
N TRP A 631 11.43 -4.47 -2.37
CA TRP A 631 11.64 -5.90 -2.14
C TRP A 631 10.53 -6.69 -2.81
N PRO A 632 10.87 -7.76 -3.55
CA PRO A 632 9.88 -8.61 -4.20
C PRO A 632 8.93 -9.23 -3.16
N ASN A 633 7.64 -9.36 -3.54
CA ASN A 633 6.56 -10.01 -2.77
C ASN A 633 5.94 -9.25 -1.57
N LEU A 634 6.09 -7.92 -1.46
CA LEU A 634 5.37 -7.09 -0.47
C LEU A 634 3.98 -6.62 -0.94
N ILE A 635 3.09 -7.57 -1.22
CA ILE A 635 1.74 -7.32 -1.79
C ILE A 635 0.94 -6.28 -0.99
N TYR A 636 0.99 -6.37 0.34
CA TYR A 636 0.18 -5.54 1.22
C TYR A 636 0.58 -4.04 1.18
N ILE A 637 1.90 -3.75 1.13
CA ILE A 637 2.41 -2.36 1.06
C ILE A 637 2.14 -1.76 -0.33
N LYS A 638 2.17 -2.58 -1.38
CA LYS A 638 1.85 -2.11 -2.75
C LYS A 638 0.42 -1.65 -2.90
N LYS A 639 -0.54 -2.38 -2.30
CA LYS A 639 -1.93 -1.94 -2.27
C LYS A 639 -2.07 -0.55 -1.66
N ILE A 640 -1.44 -0.32 -0.51
CA ILE A 640 -1.40 0.99 0.16
C ILE A 640 -0.82 2.08 -0.76
N LEU A 641 0.26 1.77 -1.49
CA LEU A 641 0.86 2.71 -2.45
C LEU A 641 -0.07 3.00 -3.64
N ILE A 642 -0.72 2.00 -4.23
CA ILE A 642 -1.68 2.18 -5.33
C ILE A 642 -2.83 3.08 -4.85
N ASP A 643 -3.37 2.80 -3.67
CA ASP A 643 -4.42 3.60 -3.05
C ASP A 643 -3.96 5.06 -2.83
N MET A 644 -2.71 5.29 -2.40
CA MET A 644 -2.14 6.64 -2.29
C MET A 644 -1.98 7.33 -3.65
N VAL A 645 -1.50 6.64 -4.68
CA VAL A 645 -1.33 7.21 -6.02
C VAL A 645 -2.67 7.69 -6.58
N ASN A 646 -3.74 6.93 -6.32
CA ASN A 646 -5.10 7.31 -6.69
C ASN A 646 -5.64 8.51 -5.89
N LEU A 647 -5.09 8.81 -4.71
CA LEU A 647 -5.49 9.96 -3.86
C LEU A 647 -4.71 11.24 -4.14
N VAL A 648 -3.49 11.16 -4.69
CA VAL A 648 -2.74 12.35 -5.09
C VAL A 648 -3.44 12.94 -6.31
N GLU A 649 -3.95 14.17 -6.26
CA GLU A 649 -4.68 14.75 -7.42
C GLU A 649 -3.76 15.58 -8.32
N THR A 650 -2.98 16.50 -7.74
CA THR A 650 -2.34 17.62 -8.49
C THR A 650 -0.82 17.55 -8.59
N ASN A 651 -0.15 16.60 -7.93
CA ASN A 651 1.31 16.48 -7.96
C ASN A 651 1.75 15.28 -8.81
N TYR A 652 1.94 15.50 -10.11
CA TYR A 652 2.34 14.47 -11.07
C TYR A 652 3.75 13.92 -10.81
N TRP A 653 4.66 14.74 -10.28
CA TRP A 653 5.98 14.28 -9.86
C TRP A 653 5.88 13.26 -8.70
N MET A 654 5.01 13.53 -7.74
CA MET A 654 4.78 12.61 -6.61
C MET A 654 4.11 11.32 -7.07
N LYS A 655 3.15 11.39 -8.01
CA LYS A 655 2.57 10.19 -8.65
C LYS A 655 3.65 9.37 -9.35
N PHE A 656 4.49 10.03 -10.15
CA PHE A 656 5.61 9.41 -10.86
C PHE A 656 6.54 8.67 -9.89
N PHE A 657 6.96 9.36 -8.83
CA PHE A 657 7.87 8.82 -7.83
C PHE A 657 7.29 7.62 -7.08
N LEU A 658 6.01 7.69 -6.68
CA LEU A 658 5.33 6.56 -6.02
C LEU A 658 5.16 5.37 -6.96
N LEU A 659 4.86 5.60 -8.24
CA LEU A 659 4.68 4.53 -9.24
C LEU A 659 5.96 3.75 -9.52
N ILE A 660 7.11 4.43 -9.61
CA ILE A 660 8.41 3.77 -9.79
C ILE A 660 8.71 2.79 -8.65
N LYS A 661 8.19 3.04 -7.44
CA LYS A 661 8.38 2.14 -6.29
C LYS A 661 7.47 0.91 -6.29
N ILE A 662 6.38 0.93 -7.05
CA ILE A 662 5.37 -0.14 -7.11
C ILE A 662 5.74 -1.19 -8.17
N SER A 663 6.39 -0.76 -9.25
CA SER A 663 6.51 -1.48 -10.52
C SER A 663 7.27 -2.82 -10.44
N ASP A 664 6.55 -3.86 -10.04
CA ASP A 664 6.82 -5.27 -10.33
C ASP A 664 6.02 -5.72 -11.57
N ASN A 665 6.41 -6.88 -12.11
CA ASN A 665 5.90 -7.45 -13.36
C ASN A 665 4.37 -7.61 -13.46
N SER A 666 3.64 -7.64 -12.34
CA SER A 666 2.19 -7.89 -12.29
C SER A 666 1.30 -6.64 -12.26
N GLU A 667 1.86 -5.44 -12.11
CA GLU A 667 1.07 -4.21 -11.88
C GLU A 667 1.27 -3.13 -12.97
N PHE A 668 1.84 -3.51 -14.13
CA PHE A 668 2.05 -2.63 -15.30
C PHE A 668 0.77 -1.96 -15.83
N GLU A 669 -0.39 -2.59 -15.65
CA GLU A 669 -1.69 -2.01 -16.01
C GLU A 669 -2.00 -0.71 -15.26
N GLN A 670 -1.50 -0.54 -14.03
CA GLN A 670 -1.72 0.71 -13.26
C GLN A 670 -0.95 1.88 -13.87
N LEU A 671 0.24 1.62 -14.40
CA LEU A 671 1.04 2.64 -15.08
C LEU A 671 0.32 3.09 -16.37
N GLU A 672 -0.28 2.18 -17.14
CA GLU A 672 -1.19 2.47 -18.27
C GLU A 672 -2.36 3.38 -17.88
N LYS A 673 -2.97 3.13 -16.72
CA LYS A 673 -4.11 3.91 -16.23
C LYS A 673 -3.73 5.35 -15.85
N ILE A 674 -2.56 5.55 -15.24
CA ILE A 674 -2.19 6.85 -14.64
C ILE A 674 -1.46 7.76 -15.62
N TYR A 675 -0.57 7.22 -16.46
CA TYR A 675 0.10 7.97 -17.53
C TYR A 675 -0.48 7.59 -18.89
N ASN A 676 -1.78 7.81 -19.05
CA ASN A 676 -2.46 7.66 -20.33
C ASN A 676 -2.14 8.86 -21.26
N ARG A 677 -2.53 8.75 -22.53
CA ARG A 677 -2.20 9.74 -23.56
C ARG A 677 -2.68 11.16 -23.23
N ILE A 678 -3.85 11.29 -22.62
CA ILE A 678 -4.45 12.58 -22.19
C ILE A 678 -3.69 13.18 -21.01
N THR A 679 -3.40 12.38 -19.98
CA THR A 679 -2.67 12.88 -18.80
C THR A 679 -1.28 13.40 -19.19
N ILE A 680 -0.61 12.77 -20.15
CA ILE A 680 0.67 13.27 -20.68
C ILE A 680 0.48 14.58 -21.45
N ALA A 681 -0.64 14.75 -22.16
CA ALA A 681 -0.98 15.99 -22.84
C ALA A 681 -1.28 17.15 -21.88
N GLN A 682 -1.78 16.86 -20.67
CA GLN A 682 -2.08 17.85 -19.63
C GLN A 682 -0.85 18.40 -18.90
N LEU A 683 0.28 17.68 -18.93
CA LEU A 683 1.51 18.09 -18.25
C LEU A 683 2.09 19.38 -18.85
N THR A 684 2.69 20.20 -17.98
CA THR A 684 3.47 21.37 -18.41
C THR A 684 4.79 20.93 -19.04
N TYR A 685 5.38 21.79 -19.89
CA TYR A 685 6.69 21.50 -20.50
C TYR A 685 7.79 21.31 -19.43
N ASP A 686 7.80 22.14 -18.39
CA ASP A 686 8.77 22.02 -17.28
C ASP A 686 8.69 20.66 -16.56
N GLU A 687 7.49 20.14 -16.35
CA GLU A 687 7.29 18.82 -15.73
C GLU A 687 7.75 17.68 -16.64
N VAL A 688 7.44 17.76 -17.94
CA VAL A 688 7.88 16.80 -18.96
C VAL A 688 9.41 16.76 -19.01
N ASP A 689 10.05 17.91 -19.12
CA ASP A 689 11.52 18.02 -19.21
C ASP A 689 12.19 17.47 -17.95
N LYS A 690 11.64 17.78 -16.77
CA LYS A 690 12.13 17.24 -15.49
C LYS A 690 12.03 15.71 -15.44
N ILE A 691 10.90 15.12 -15.81
CA ILE A 691 10.69 13.66 -15.81
C ILE A 691 11.59 12.97 -16.83
N VAL A 692 11.65 13.49 -18.06
CA VAL A 692 12.48 12.93 -19.13
C VAL A 692 13.96 12.97 -18.77
N LYS A 693 14.44 14.10 -18.24
CA LYS A 693 15.82 14.24 -17.77
C LYS A 693 16.14 13.19 -16.70
N CYS A 694 15.33 13.12 -15.63
CA CYS A 694 15.55 12.18 -14.53
C CYS A 694 15.49 10.72 -14.99
N CYS A 695 14.55 10.36 -15.87
CA CYS A 695 14.48 9.03 -16.45
C CYS A 695 15.73 8.72 -17.28
N SER A 696 16.20 9.66 -18.09
CA SER A 696 17.37 9.46 -18.96
C SER A 696 18.65 9.23 -18.15
N GLU A 697 18.86 10.02 -17.09
CA GLU A 697 19.99 9.88 -16.15
C GLU A 697 19.90 8.54 -15.38
N ALA A 698 18.70 8.14 -14.96
CA ALA A 698 18.47 6.84 -14.33
C ALA A 698 18.76 5.67 -15.29
N VAL A 699 18.29 5.73 -16.54
CA VAL A 699 18.58 4.72 -17.58
C VAL A 699 20.09 4.57 -17.79
N GLU A 700 20.83 5.67 -17.85
CA GLU A 700 22.28 5.65 -17.99
C GLU A 700 22.98 5.02 -16.78
N TYR A 701 22.57 5.38 -15.57
CA TYR A 701 23.09 4.78 -14.33
C TYR A 701 22.86 3.27 -14.30
N TRP A 702 21.63 2.81 -14.51
CA TRP A 702 21.29 1.39 -14.45
C TRP A 702 21.97 0.58 -15.56
N LYS A 703 22.07 1.13 -16.78
CA LYS A 703 22.87 0.55 -17.87
C LYS A 703 24.32 0.33 -17.44
N ASN A 704 24.96 1.36 -16.88
CA ASN A 704 26.35 1.28 -16.44
C ASN A 704 26.54 0.30 -15.27
N LYS A 705 25.56 0.22 -14.35
CA LYS A 705 25.58 -0.73 -13.23
C LYS A 705 25.47 -2.18 -13.70
N ILE A 706 24.57 -2.47 -14.66
CA ILE A 706 24.46 -3.79 -15.29
C ILE A 706 25.76 -4.20 -15.98
N ILE A 707 26.42 -3.29 -16.69
CA ILE A 707 27.70 -3.56 -17.37
C ILE A 707 28.80 -3.91 -16.35
N LYS A 708 28.88 -3.19 -15.23
CA LYS A 708 29.88 -3.44 -14.17
C LYS A 708 29.66 -4.77 -13.46
N GLU A 709 28.40 -5.17 -13.23
CA GLU A 709 28.04 -6.40 -12.50
C GLU A 709 27.85 -7.63 -13.40
N TYR A 710 28.12 -7.49 -14.71
CA TYR A 710 27.94 -8.55 -15.69
C TYR A 710 28.85 -9.76 -15.39
N GLY A 711 28.25 -10.83 -14.88
CA GLY A 711 28.93 -12.06 -14.43
C GLY A 711 28.30 -12.75 -13.21
N ASN A 712 27.46 -12.04 -12.45
CA ASN A 712 26.74 -12.57 -11.29
C ASN A 712 25.25 -12.79 -11.63
N ASN A 713 24.89 -14.01 -12.07
CA ASN A 713 23.58 -14.30 -12.70
C ASN A 713 22.34 -13.92 -11.85
N ASN A 714 22.40 -14.00 -10.51
CA ASN A 714 21.24 -13.73 -9.66
C ASN A 714 20.95 -12.23 -9.45
N LYS A 715 21.92 -11.33 -9.66
CA LYS A 715 21.74 -9.86 -9.47
C LYS A 715 21.17 -9.17 -10.71
N ILE A 716 21.39 -9.76 -11.88
CA ILE A 716 21.09 -9.15 -13.18
C ILE A 716 19.57 -8.99 -13.42
N GLU A 717 18.74 -9.93 -12.93
CA GLU A 717 17.28 -9.88 -13.12
C GLU A 717 16.65 -8.61 -12.53
N TYR A 718 16.95 -8.30 -11.27
CA TYR A 718 16.41 -7.13 -10.59
C TYR A 718 16.86 -5.83 -11.27
N LEU A 719 18.14 -5.73 -11.63
CA LEU A 719 18.70 -4.56 -12.33
C LEU A 719 18.02 -4.33 -13.69
N ILE A 720 17.72 -5.40 -14.44
CA ILE A 720 17.00 -5.30 -15.71
C ILE A 720 15.55 -4.84 -15.50
N ASN A 721 14.88 -5.25 -14.42
CA ASN A 721 13.55 -4.77 -14.11
C ASN A 721 13.54 -3.26 -13.83
N TYR A 722 14.50 -2.75 -13.03
CA TYR A 722 14.66 -1.30 -12.83
C TYR A 722 14.84 -0.55 -14.14
N LEU A 723 15.78 -1.01 -14.96
CA LEU A 723 16.05 -0.40 -16.26
C LEU A 723 14.81 -0.41 -17.16
N SER A 724 14.08 -1.53 -17.20
CA SER A 724 12.84 -1.68 -17.99
C SER A 724 11.76 -0.68 -17.57
N ASN A 725 11.59 -0.45 -16.26
CA ASN A 725 10.60 0.49 -15.73
C ASN A 725 10.88 1.92 -16.18
N PHE A 726 12.14 2.38 -16.08
CA PHE A 726 12.53 3.71 -16.56
C PHE A 726 12.40 3.87 -18.08
N ILE A 727 12.76 2.83 -18.85
CA ILE A 727 12.60 2.85 -20.32
C ILE A 727 11.12 2.96 -20.70
N LYS A 728 10.23 2.22 -20.05
CA LYS A 728 8.78 2.30 -20.34
C LYS A 728 8.21 3.68 -20.06
N ILE A 729 8.59 4.31 -18.95
CA ILE A 729 8.11 5.67 -18.65
C ILE A 729 8.68 6.66 -19.67
N LEU A 730 9.99 6.58 -19.95
CA LEU A 730 10.64 7.40 -20.95
C LEU A 730 10.00 7.25 -22.35
N ALA A 731 9.57 6.04 -22.72
CA ALA A 731 8.89 5.75 -23.97
C ALA A 731 7.60 6.56 -24.13
N ARG A 732 6.80 6.68 -23.07
CA ARG A 732 5.52 7.37 -23.13
C ARG A 732 5.65 8.89 -23.28
N PHE A 733 6.67 9.45 -22.63
CA PHE A 733 6.95 10.88 -22.72
C PHE A 733 7.54 11.27 -24.08
N GLN A 734 7.95 10.32 -24.93
CA GLN A 734 8.42 10.63 -26.28
C GLN A 734 7.39 11.43 -27.09
N LEU A 735 6.09 11.21 -26.86
CA LEU A 735 5.00 11.91 -27.55
C LEU A 735 5.05 13.44 -27.37
N ARG A 736 5.64 13.94 -26.28
CA ARG A 736 5.79 15.38 -25.99
C ARG A 736 7.06 16.00 -26.57
N LEU A 737 8.03 15.17 -26.97
CA LEU A 737 9.35 15.63 -27.34
C LEU A 737 9.40 16.20 -28.77
N SER A 738 10.48 16.93 -29.04
CA SER A 738 10.83 17.39 -30.38
C SER A 738 11.33 16.22 -31.26
N SER A 739 11.30 16.39 -32.59
CA SER A 739 11.80 15.38 -33.53
C SER A 739 13.27 15.01 -33.26
N GLU A 740 14.11 15.98 -32.94
CA GLU A 740 15.54 15.75 -32.66
C GLU A 740 15.79 14.96 -31.37
N GLU A 741 15.02 15.24 -30.31
CA GLU A 741 15.09 14.48 -29.07
C GLU A 741 14.55 13.06 -29.23
N ALA A 742 13.44 12.88 -29.95
CA ALA A 742 12.90 11.56 -30.26
C ALA A 742 13.91 10.71 -31.05
N LYS A 743 14.63 11.28 -32.02
CA LYS A 743 15.74 10.60 -32.73
C LYS A 743 16.85 10.16 -31.78
N LYS A 744 17.23 11.00 -30.81
CA LYS A 744 18.23 10.67 -29.78
C LYS A 744 17.80 9.44 -28.98
N TYR A 745 16.56 9.39 -28.50
CA TYR A 745 16.07 8.27 -27.70
C TYR A 745 15.80 6.99 -28.52
N TYR A 746 15.43 7.12 -29.80
CA TYR A 746 15.39 5.98 -30.73
C TYR A 746 16.76 5.31 -30.86
N ARG A 747 17.83 6.11 -31.06
CA ARG A 747 19.20 5.59 -31.12
C ARG A 747 19.66 4.98 -29.79
N LEU A 748 19.25 5.57 -28.66
CA LEU A 748 19.51 5.01 -27.32
C LEU A 748 18.87 3.62 -27.18
N ALA A 749 17.62 3.44 -27.64
CA ALA A 749 16.92 2.15 -27.60
C ALA A 749 17.66 1.07 -28.41
N LEU A 750 18.16 1.41 -29.60
CA LEU A 750 18.98 0.51 -30.41
C LEU A 750 20.31 0.15 -29.73
N ASP A 751 20.95 1.11 -29.06
CA ASP A 751 22.22 0.90 -28.35
C ASP A 751 22.07 0.00 -27.12
N LEU A 752 20.99 0.17 -26.35
CA LEU A 752 20.68 -0.66 -25.18
C LEU A 752 20.59 -2.15 -25.55
N TYR A 753 20.02 -2.48 -26.70
CA TYR A 753 19.85 -3.85 -27.16
C TYR A 753 21.16 -4.53 -27.63
N LYS A 754 22.17 -3.75 -28.06
CA LYS A 754 23.43 -4.31 -28.58
C LYS A 754 24.26 -5.04 -27.51
N ASN A 755 23.98 -4.83 -26.22
CA ASN A 755 24.81 -5.31 -25.12
C ASN A 755 24.63 -6.81 -24.75
N ASN A 756 23.86 -7.59 -25.52
CA ASN A 756 23.71 -9.06 -25.37
C ASN A 756 23.42 -9.56 -23.94
N TRP A 757 22.57 -8.86 -23.19
CA TRP A 757 22.13 -9.28 -21.85
C TRP A 757 21.20 -10.50 -21.89
N PRO A 758 20.96 -11.24 -20.80
CA PRO A 758 19.84 -12.19 -20.74
C PRO A 758 18.52 -11.41 -20.88
N PHE A 759 17.77 -11.67 -21.96
CA PHE A 759 16.59 -10.88 -22.30
C PHE A 759 15.34 -11.46 -21.65
N TYR A 760 14.72 -10.66 -20.79
CA TYR A 760 13.38 -10.88 -20.27
C TYR A 760 12.37 -10.22 -21.21
N MET A 761 11.22 -10.86 -21.44
CA MET A 761 10.16 -10.37 -22.35
C MET A 761 9.74 -8.92 -22.07
N ILE A 762 9.80 -8.50 -20.79
CA ILE A 762 9.40 -7.16 -20.33
C ILE A 762 10.39 -6.08 -20.78
N PHE A 763 11.69 -6.39 -20.74
CA PHE A 763 12.72 -5.49 -21.24
C PHE A 763 12.56 -5.33 -22.76
N GLU A 764 12.27 -6.42 -23.48
CA GLU A 764 12.04 -6.35 -24.93
C GLU A 764 10.82 -5.50 -25.28
N ASN A 765 9.72 -5.64 -24.54
CA ASN A 765 8.52 -4.80 -24.70
C ASN A 765 8.84 -3.32 -24.42
N SER A 766 9.59 -3.02 -23.36
CA SER A 766 9.96 -1.62 -23.03
C SER A 766 10.76 -0.93 -24.12
N ILE A 767 11.72 -1.65 -24.73
CA ILE A 767 12.52 -1.13 -25.85
C ILE A 767 11.64 -0.95 -27.08
N SER A 768 10.72 -1.89 -27.34
CA SER A 768 9.77 -1.81 -28.46
C SER A 768 8.89 -0.56 -28.34
N ASP A 769 8.34 -0.29 -27.15
CA ASP A 769 7.54 0.90 -26.88
C ASP A 769 8.37 2.18 -27.11
N LEU A 770 9.61 2.21 -26.62
CA LEU A 770 10.51 3.36 -26.81
C LEU A 770 10.79 3.62 -28.29
N LEU A 771 11.05 2.57 -29.09
CA LEU A 771 11.26 2.69 -30.53
C LEU A 771 9.99 3.21 -31.24
N ASN A 772 8.83 2.64 -30.93
CA ASN A 772 7.57 2.96 -31.59
C ASN A 772 7.09 4.37 -31.27
N TYR A 773 7.08 4.77 -30.00
CA TYR A 773 6.62 6.10 -29.59
C TYR A 773 7.61 7.20 -30.00
N SER A 774 8.91 6.91 -30.07
CA SER A 774 9.88 7.84 -30.68
C SER A 774 9.56 8.07 -32.16
N LEU A 775 9.22 7.03 -32.93
CA LEU A 775 8.84 7.18 -34.34
C LEU A 775 7.54 7.97 -34.54
N GLN A 776 6.57 7.85 -33.62
CA GLN A 776 5.34 8.65 -33.65
C GLN A 776 5.62 10.16 -33.52
N SER A 777 6.66 10.54 -32.76
CA SER A 777 7.08 11.93 -32.57
C SER A 777 8.00 12.48 -33.66
N ILE A 778 8.35 11.66 -34.65
CA ILE A 778 9.16 12.07 -35.79
C ILE A 778 8.25 12.11 -37.03
N PRO A 779 8.21 13.21 -37.79
CA PRO A 779 7.43 13.27 -39.03
C PRO A 779 7.88 12.17 -40.00
N THR A 780 6.94 11.52 -40.68
CA THR A 780 7.24 10.38 -41.59
C THR A 780 8.27 10.72 -42.68
N LYS A 781 8.37 11.98 -43.11
CA LYS A 781 9.39 12.45 -44.05
C LYS A 781 10.82 12.36 -43.51
N GLN A 782 11.01 12.40 -42.19
CA GLN A 782 12.32 12.33 -41.53
C GLN A 782 12.71 10.91 -41.08
N HIS A 783 11.80 9.93 -41.19
CA HIS A 783 12.07 8.53 -40.79
C HIS A 783 13.28 7.90 -41.50
N HIS A 784 13.57 8.35 -42.73
CA HIS A 784 14.71 7.88 -43.51
C HIS A 784 16.07 8.11 -42.82
N GLU A 785 16.16 9.07 -41.88
CA GLU A 785 17.39 9.37 -41.13
C GLU A 785 17.77 8.28 -40.12
N LEU A 786 16.87 7.35 -39.81
CA LEU A 786 17.07 6.24 -38.87
C LEU A 786 17.14 4.88 -39.58
N LEU A 787 17.00 4.86 -40.90
CA LEU A 787 16.85 3.63 -41.69
C LEU A 787 18.09 2.74 -41.63
N THR A 788 19.28 3.34 -41.76
CA THR A 788 20.53 2.59 -41.78
C THR A 788 20.76 1.89 -40.43
N GLU A 789 20.57 2.59 -39.32
CA GLU A 789 20.69 2.01 -37.98
C GLU A 789 19.66 0.90 -37.72
N ALA A 790 18.42 1.08 -38.17
CA ALA A 790 17.36 0.07 -38.02
C ALA A 790 17.64 -1.21 -38.83
N LEU A 791 18.13 -1.08 -40.07
CA LEU A 791 18.48 -2.23 -40.91
C LEU A 791 19.69 -3.01 -40.37
N GLN A 792 20.67 -2.31 -39.81
CA GLN A 792 21.86 -2.91 -39.19
C GLN A 792 21.59 -3.58 -37.83
N PHE A 793 20.39 -3.45 -37.28
CA PHE A 793 20.05 -4.06 -36.00
C PHE A 793 20.18 -5.60 -36.05
N PRO A 794 20.69 -6.27 -35.00
CA PRO A 794 20.92 -7.72 -35.03
C PRO A 794 19.64 -8.53 -35.34
N ILE A 795 19.79 -9.61 -36.11
CA ILE A 795 18.69 -10.51 -36.48
C ILE A 795 18.79 -11.75 -35.59
N ASN A 796 18.20 -11.68 -34.40
CA ASN A 796 18.22 -12.77 -33.42
C ASN A 796 16.81 -13.42 -33.30
N ASN A 797 16.71 -14.64 -32.73
CA ASN A 797 15.42 -15.35 -32.50
C ASN A 797 14.47 -14.66 -31.48
N LYS A 798 14.70 -13.40 -31.11
CA LYS A 798 14.06 -12.63 -30.02
C LYS A 798 13.00 -11.62 -30.51
N LEU A 799 12.01 -11.20 -29.72
CA LEU A 799 10.80 -10.51 -30.21
C LEU A 799 11.06 -9.19 -30.97
N LEU A 800 12.12 -8.45 -30.63
CA LEU A 800 12.38 -7.10 -31.17
C LEU A 800 12.76 -7.07 -32.66
N ASN A 801 12.08 -6.21 -33.41
CA ASN A 801 12.35 -5.98 -34.83
C ASN A 801 12.07 -4.51 -35.23
N PRO A 802 13.08 -3.61 -35.29
CA PRO A 802 12.85 -2.22 -35.69
C PRO A 802 12.50 -2.12 -37.18
N ILE A 803 11.35 -1.52 -37.49
CA ILE A 803 10.83 -1.40 -38.87
C ILE A 803 10.61 0.08 -39.20
N ILE A 804 11.15 0.53 -40.33
CA ILE A 804 10.92 1.87 -40.87
C ILE A 804 9.97 1.78 -42.07
N GLN A 805 8.74 2.29 -41.90
CA GLN A 805 7.71 2.21 -42.94
C GLN A 805 7.93 3.18 -44.11
N HIS A 806 8.62 4.31 -43.84
CA HIS A 806 8.85 5.39 -44.80
C HIS A 806 10.35 5.62 -45.05
N PRO A 807 10.98 4.86 -45.96
CA PRO A 807 12.42 4.94 -46.21
C PRO A 807 12.86 6.19 -47.01
N GLY A 808 11.91 7.00 -47.48
CA GLY A 808 12.20 8.20 -48.28
C GLY A 808 12.66 7.86 -49.71
N LYS A 809 13.51 8.72 -50.29
CA LYS A 809 14.09 8.50 -51.62
C LYS A 809 15.47 7.88 -51.52
N ARG A 810 15.76 6.87 -52.35
CA ARG A 810 17.07 6.21 -52.38
C ARG A 810 18.16 7.20 -52.81
N LYS A 811 19.19 7.35 -51.97
CA LYS A 811 20.43 8.09 -52.25
C LYS A 811 21.60 7.09 -52.30
N ALA A 812 22.71 7.50 -52.92
CA ALA A 812 23.94 6.70 -52.92
C ALA A 812 24.54 6.71 -51.51
N ASP A 813 24.51 5.56 -50.82
CA ASP A 813 25.03 5.37 -49.48
C ASP A 813 25.56 3.93 -49.34
N ASN A 814 26.89 3.79 -49.27
CA ASN A 814 27.57 2.50 -49.20
C ASN A 814 27.18 1.68 -47.95
N GLN A 815 26.88 2.33 -46.82
CA GLN A 815 26.52 1.61 -45.59
C GLN A 815 25.09 1.06 -45.68
N LEU A 816 24.18 1.83 -46.27
CA LEU A 816 22.81 1.40 -46.54
C LEU A 816 22.77 0.29 -47.59
N ASP A 817 23.54 0.42 -48.67
CA ASP A 817 23.70 -0.62 -49.70
C ASP A 817 24.22 -1.91 -49.07
N TYR A 818 25.23 -1.84 -48.21
CA TYR A 818 25.76 -2.99 -47.48
C TYR A 818 24.70 -3.66 -46.59
N ALA A 819 23.99 -2.86 -45.77
CA ALA A 819 22.98 -3.39 -44.84
C ALA A 819 21.85 -4.15 -45.56
N ILE A 820 21.38 -3.64 -46.69
CA ILE A 820 20.32 -4.27 -47.49
C ILE A 820 20.82 -5.55 -48.15
N ASN A 821 22.01 -5.52 -48.74
CA ASN A 821 22.58 -6.70 -49.38
C ASN A 821 22.86 -7.82 -48.36
N GLU A 822 23.30 -7.48 -47.15
CA GLU A 822 23.46 -8.46 -46.06
C GLU A 822 22.11 -9.08 -45.69
N LEU A 823 21.07 -8.29 -45.45
CA LEU A 823 19.73 -8.79 -45.13
C LEU A 823 19.20 -9.73 -46.22
N ILE A 824 19.37 -9.37 -47.50
CA ILE A 824 18.95 -10.21 -48.63
C ILE A 824 19.71 -11.54 -48.66
N LYS A 825 21.02 -11.56 -48.37
CA LYS A 825 21.83 -12.79 -48.33
C LYS A 825 21.38 -13.77 -47.26
N TYR A 826 20.90 -13.30 -46.12
CA TYR A 826 20.42 -14.16 -45.02
C TYR A 826 19.09 -14.86 -45.31
N ILE A 827 18.39 -14.49 -46.39
CA ILE A 827 17.18 -15.18 -46.85
C ILE A 827 17.60 -16.36 -47.73
N ASN A 828 17.22 -17.59 -47.34
CA ASN A 828 17.53 -18.80 -48.10
C ASN A 828 16.30 -19.72 -48.25
N TYR A 829 15.97 -20.07 -49.49
CA TYR A 829 14.86 -20.92 -49.92
C TYR A 829 14.85 -22.30 -49.23
N SER A 830 16.01 -22.85 -48.88
CA SER A 830 16.13 -24.19 -48.28
C SER A 830 15.97 -24.23 -46.75
N SER A 831 15.69 -23.10 -46.08
CA SER A 831 15.59 -22.99 -44.62
C SER A 831 14.31 -22.25 -44.22
N ARG A 832 13.85 -22.38 -42.97
CA ARG A 832 12.74 -21.56 -42.45
C ARG A 832 13.06 -20.08 -42.67
N ILE A 833 12.28 -19.42 -43.52
CA ILE A 833 12.46 -18.01 -43.86
C ILE A 833 12.34 -17.18 -42.57
N ASN A 834 13.33 -16.33 -42.29
CA ASN A 834 13.28 -15.46 -41.13
C ASN A 834 12.31 -14.30 -41.40
N LEU A 835 11.09 -14.43 -40.89
CA LEU A 835 10.01 -13.45 -41.05
C LEU A 835 10.42 -12.02 -40.67
N LYS A 836 11.31 -11.85 -39.69
CA LYS A 836 11.75 -10.52 -39.26
C LYS A 836 12.56 -9.77 -40.31
N ILE A 837 13.35 -10.50 -41.11
CA ILE A 837 14.10 -9.91 -42.23
C ILE A 837 13.12 -9.43 -43.29
N VAL A 838 12.11 -10.26 -43.58
CA VAL A 838 11.03 -9.92 -44.51
C VAL A 838 10.29 -8.68 -44.04
N ASP A 839 9.92 -8.59 -42.77
CA ASP A 839 9.21 -7.44 -42.19
C ASP A 839 10.00 -6.13 -42.31
N ARG A 840 11.34 -6.17 -42.23
CA ARG A 840 12.20 -4.98 -42.44
C ARG A 840 12.33 -4.56 -43.89
N ILE A 841 12.35 -5.53 -44.81
CA ILE A 841 12.53 -5.27 -46.25
C ILE A 841 11.20 -4.88 -46.91
N LEU A 842 10.07 -5.38 -46.41
CA LEU A 842 8.75 -5.17 -46.99
C LEU A 842 8.41 -3.67 -47.23
N PRO A 843 8.66 -2.74 -46.29
CA PRO A 843 8.47 -1.30 -46.55
C PRO A 843 9.35 -0.76 -47.68
N LEU A 844 10.56 -1.30 -47.87
CA LEU A 844 11.46 -0.89 -48.95
C LEU A 844 10.89 -1.27 -50.32
N ILE A 845 10.25 -2.44 -50.41
CA ILE A 845 9.57 -2.90 -51.64
C ILE A 845 8.34 -2.03 -51.92
N ASN A 846 7.47 -1.84 -50.92
CA ASN A 846 6.23 -1.08 -51.07
C ASN A 846 6.47 0.36 -51.52
N ASN A 847 7.61 0.95 -51.12
CA ASN A 847 8.01 2.30 -51.51
C ASN A 847 8.94 2.35 -52.75
N LYS A 848 9.15 1.23 -53.47
CA LYS A 848 10.06 1.12 -54.63
C LYS A 848 11.47 1.64 -54.35
N PHE A 849 12.00 1.30 -53.18
CA PHE A 849 13.27 1.82 -52.67
C PHE A 849 14.49 0.95 -53.03
N LEU A 850 14.29 -0.34 -53.31
CA LEU A 850 15.34 -1.28 -53.70
C LEU A 850 15.77 -1.09 -55.16
N TYR A 851 17.04 -1.37 -55.47
CA TYR A 851 17.49 -1.46 -56.85
C TYR A 851 16.97 -2.74 -57.53
N GLU A 852 16.87 -2.71 -58.86
CA GLU A 852 16.30 -3.82 -59.63
C GLU A 852 17.05 -5.15 -59.38
N ASN A 853 18.38 -5.11 -59.26
CA ASN A 853 19.23 -6.26 -58.94
C ASN A 853 18.99 -6.83 -57.53
N GLU A 854 18.82 -5.98 -56.52
CA GLU A 854 18.49 -6.36 -55.14
C GLU A 854 17.13 -7.06 -55.09
N GLU A 855 16.13 -6.49 -55.76
CA GLU A 855 14.80 -7.10 -55.89
C GLU A 855 14.85 -8.44 -56.64
N LYS A 856 15.67 -8.56 -57.70
CA LYS A 856 15.88 -9.85 -58.39
C LYS A 856 16.44 -10.91 -57.43
N GLN A 857 17.42 -10.54 -56.62
CA GLN A 857 18.08 -11.46 -55.71
C GLN A 857 17.16 -11.86 -54.55
N LEU A 858 16.38 -10.93 -54.01
CA LEU A 858 15.40 -11.20 -52.95
C LEU A 858 14.33 -12.21 -53.40
N ILE A 859 13.71 -11.99 -54.56
CA ILE A 859 12.69 -12.90 -55.11
C ILE A 859 13.28 -14.29 -55.37
N LEU A 860 14.51 -14.35 -55.89
CA LEU A 860 15.21 -15.62 -56.10
C LEU A 860 15.51 -16.35 -54.78
N ASN A 861 15.87 -15.61 -53.73
CA ASN A 861 16.15 -16.16 -52.40
C ASN A 861 14.87 -16.65 -51.68
N LEU A 862 13.72 -16.01 -51.92
CA LEU A 862 12.43 -16.38 -51.31
C LEU A 862 11.73 -17.56 -51.99
N TYR A 863 11.81 -17.66 -53.33
CA TYR A 863 11.06 -18.66 -54.11
C TYR A 863 11.95 -19.70 -54.81
N GLY A 864 13.27 -19.54 -54.79
CA GLY A 864 14.19 -20.43 -55.51
C GLY A 864 14.10 -20.26 -57.04
N LYS A 865 14.88 -21.06 -57.78
CA LYS A 865 14.91 -21.00 -59.25
C LYS A 865 13.69 -21.65 -59.91
N ASN A 866 13.12 -22.69 -59.29
CA ASN A 866 11.92 -23.43 -59.70
C ASN A 866 11.08 -23.77 -58.44
N PRO A 867 10.21 -22.85 -57.97
CA PRO A 867 9.41 -23.08 -56.77
C PRO A 867 8.40 -24.22 -56.92
N ASP A 868 8.34 -25.10 -55.91
CA ASP A 868 7.14 -25.91 -55.64
C ASP A 868 6.21 -25.11 -54.71
N TYR A 869 5.08 -24.66 -55.25
CA TYR A 869 4.13 -23.82 -54.52
C TYR A 869 3.27 -24.59 -53.51
N GLN A 870 3.11 -25.91 -53.65
CA GLN A 870 2.41 -26.73 -52.66
C GLN A 870 3.26 -26.95 -51.41
N ASP A 871 4.55 -27.23 -51.60
CA ASP A 871 5.49 -27.47 -50.49
C ASP A 871 5.74 -26.18 -49.66
N LEU A 872 5.71 -25.02 -50.32
CA LEU A 872 5.77 -23.68 -49.70
C LEU A 872 4.59 -23.39 -48.74
N LEU A 873 3.40 -23.89 -49.06
CA LEU A 873 2.18 -23.75 -48.23
C LEU A 873 2.18 -24.72 -47.04
N HIS A 874 2.75 -25.93 -47.20
CA HIS A 874 2.78 -26.97 -46.15
C HIS A 874 3.95 -26.85 -45.17
N HIS A 875 5.15 -26.42 -45.59
CA HIS A 875 6.33 -26.35 -44.71
C HIS A 875 6.32 -25.20 -43.71
N ASN A 876 5.47 -24.19 -43.95
CA ASN A 876 5.47 -22.96 -43.18
C ASN A 876 4.04 -22.59 -42.74
N ASN A 877 3.40 -23.45 -41.93
CA ASN A 877 2.07 -23.34 -41.28
C ASN A 877 1.69 -21.98 -40.64
N ILE A 878 2.46 -20.91 -40.86
CA ILE A 878 2.36 -19.57 -40.27
C ILE A 878 2.26 -18.48 -41.37
N PHE A 879 2.45 -18.76 -42.67
CA PHE A 879 2.27 -17.73 -43.70
C PHE A 879 0.79 -17.50 -44.01
N CYS A 880 0.31 -16.33 -43.58
CA CYS A 880 -0.89 -15.73 -44.15
C CYS A 880 -0.69 -15.56 -45.67
N PRO A 881 -1.65 -15.93 -46.53
CA PRO A 881 -1.45 -15.86 -47.98
C PRO A 881 -1.25 -14.42 -48.53
N ASP A 882 -1.41 -13.41 -47.66
CA ASP A 882 -1.07 -12.00 -47.86
C ASP A 882 0.42 -11.77 -48.26
N PHE A 883 1.33 -12.65 -47.82
CA PHE A 883 2.76 -12.58 -48.16
C PHE A 883 3.01 -12.71 -49.68
N PHE A 884 2.33 -13.66 -50.34
CA PHE A 884 2.48 -13.90 -51.79
C PHE A 884 1.93 -12.76 -52.66
N LEU A 885 1.06 -11.92 -52.10
CA LEU A 885 0.51 -10.74 -52.79
C LEU A 885 1.44 -9.53 -52.68
N LYS A 886 2.12 -9.38 -51.54
CA LYS A 886 3.05 -8.27 -51.26
C LYS A 886 4.39 -8.45 -51.98
N ILE A 887 4.85 -9.69 -52.16
CA ILE A 887 6.08 -10.01 -52.90
C ILE A 887 5.76 -11.11 -53.92
N PRO A 888 5.15 -10.80 -55.08
CA PRO A 888 4.70 -11.84 -56.00
C PRO A 888 5.87 -12.62 -56.64
N PRO A 889 5.74 -13.95 -56.85
CA PRO A 889 6.71 -14.69 -57.63
C PRO A 889 6.70 -14.23 -59.10
N ARG A 890 7.88 -14.22 -59.74
CA ARG A 890 8.05 -13.72 -61.12
C ARG A 890 7.35 -14.54 -62.20
N LYS A 891 6.98 -15.79 -61.92
CA LYS A 891 6.33 -16.71 -62.86
C LYS A 891 5.24 -17.50 -62.15
N ASN A 892 4.17 -17.85 -62.86
CA ASN A 892 3.08 -18.73 -62.39
C ASN A 892 2.27 -18.20 -61.19
N ILE A 893 2.03 -16.88 -61.11
CA ILE A 893 1.20 -16.28 -60.04
C ILE A 893 -0.24 -16.84 -60.04
N GLU A 894 -0.76 -17.21 -61.21
CA GLU A 894 -2.08 -17.83 -61.36
C GLU A 894 -2.19 -19.17 -60.63
N GLN A 895 -1.09 -19.93 -60.55
CA GLN A 895 -1.05 -21.20 -59.81
C GLN A 895 -1.15 -20.97 -58.30
N VAL A 896 -0.58 -19.87 -57.79
CA VAL A 896 -0.70 -19.47 -56.39
C VAL A 896 -2.12 -19.00 -56.08
N TYR A 897 -2.75 -18.22 -56.96
CA TYR A 897 -4.14 -17.82 -56.80
C TYR A 897 -5.11 -19.01 -56.80
N SER A 898 -4.91 -19.99 -57.69
CA SER A 898 -5.71 -21.23 -57.70
C SER A 898 -5.56 -22.00 -56.38
N LEU A 899 -4.34 -22.18 -55.87
CA LEU A 899 -4.10 -22.88 -54.60
C LEU A 899 -4.75 -22.18 -53.39
N ILE A 900 -4.77 -20.85 -53.38
CA ILE A 900 -5.41 -20.05 -52.33
C ILE A 900 -6.94 -20.17 -52.39
N ILE A 901 -7.52 -20.12 -53.59
CA ILE A 901 -8.96 -20.34 -53.79
C ILE A 901 -9.34 -21.76 -53.36
N ASP A 902 -8.56 -22.76 -53.77
CA ASP A 902 -8.80 -24.16 -53.43
C ASP A 902 -8.73 -24.40 -51.92
N MET A 903 -7.82 -23.75 -51.19
CA MET A 903 -7.65 -23.93 -49.75
C MET A 903 -8.87 -23.49 -48.91
N VAL A 904 -9.67 -22.53 -49.40
CA VAL A 904 -10.76 -21.93 -48.60
C VAL A 904 -12.14 -22.14 -49.22
N PHE A 905 -12.28 -22.05 -50.54
CA PHE A 905 -13.59 -22.15 -51.21
C PHE A 905 -13.96 -23.58 -51.65
N THR A 906 -13.10 -24.59 -51.44
CA THR A 906 -13.45 -26.02 -51.68
C THR A 906 -14.00 -26.73 -50.43
N VAL A 907 -14.00 -26.04 -49.28
CA VAL A 907 -14.52 -26.53 -48.00
C VAL A 907 -15.96 -26.05 -47.82
N PRO A 908 -16.89 -26.82 -47.23
CA PRO A 908 -18.23 -26.32 -46.91
C PRO A 908 -18.18 -25.17 -45.87
N PRO A 909 -19.15 -24.22 -45.90
CA PRO A 909 -19.16 -23.10 -44.96
C PRO A 909 -19.31 -23.58 -43.51
N SER A 910 -18.55 -22.98 -42.60
CA SER A 910 -18.51 -23.31 -41.17
C SER A 910 -18.49 -22.05 -40.32
N ASP A 911 -18.97 -22.14 -39.08
CA ASP A 911 -18.91 -21.07 -38.09
C ASP A 911 -17.71 -21.20 -37.13
N ASP A 912 -16.75 -22.10 -37.43
CA ASP A 912 -15.50 -22.22 -36.69
C ASP A 912 -14.61 -20.99 -36.87
N LEU A 913 -13.96 -20.52 -35.79
CA LEU A 913 -13.22 -19.25 -35.81
C LEU A 913 -12.03 -19.28 -36.79
N ASP A 914 -11.30 -20.40 -36.88
CA ASP A 914 -10.18 -20.55 -37.81
C ASP A 914 -10.65 -20.50 -39.27
N PHE A 915 -11.81 -21.08 -39.57
CA PHE A 915 -12.44 -20.96 -40.89
C PHE A 915 -12.89 -19.53 -41.20
N LEU A 916 -13.59 -18.88 -40.27
CA LEU A 916 -14.07 -17.49 -40.44
C LEU A 916 -12.91 -16.52 -40.65
N GLU A 917 -11.80 -16.68 -39.93
CA GLU A 917 -10.59 -15.85 -40.09
C GLU A 917 -9.96 -16.03 -41.47
N LYS A 918 -9.72 -17.27 -41.90
CA LYS A 918 -9.14 -17.58 -43.21
C LYS A 918 -10.02 -17.04 -44.34
N LEU A 919 -11.34 -17.22 -44.24
CA LEU A 919 -12.29 -16.72 -45.23
C LEU A 919 -12.30 -15.19 -45.28
N LEU A 920 -12.35 -14.51 -44.13
CA LEU A 920 -12.35 -13.05 -44.07
C LEU A 920 -11.06 -12.46 -44.64
N ILE A 921 -9.88 -13.03 -44.32
CA ILE A 921 -8.58 -12.60 -44.85
C ILE A 921 -8.55 -12.62 -46.38
N ILE A 922 -9.08 -13.69 -47.00
CA ILE A 922 -9.10 -13.82 -48.46
C ILE A 922 -10.10 -12.84 -49.09
N LEU A 923 -11.28 -12.70 -48.50
CA LEU A 923 -12.32 -11.79 -48.98
C LEU A 923 -11.90 -10.31 -48.89
N LEU A 924 -11.12 -9.94 -47.86
CA LEU A 924 -10.56 -8.60 -47.67
C LEU A 924 -9.70 -8.12 -48.85
N TRP A 925 -9.08 -9.03 -49.62
CA TRP A 925 -8.15 -8.65 -50.69
C TRP A 925 -8.81 -8.07 -51.95
N GLN A 926 -10.09 -8.37 -52.21
CA GLN A 926 -10.89 -7.83 -53.33
C GLN A 926 -10.20 -7.83 -54.73
N LYS A 927 -9.27 -8.77 -54.99
CA LYS A 927 -8.60 -8.88 -56.30
C LYS A 927 -9.47 -9.63 -57.31
N LYS A 928 -9.50 -9.13 -58.55
CA LYS A 928 -10.30 -9.74 -59.64
C LYS A 928 -9.86 -11.17 -59.96
N GLU A 929 -8.59 -11.46 -59.75
CA GLU A 929 -7.94 -12.75 -60.01
C GLU A 929 -8.24 -13.80 -58.91
N LEU A 930 -8.78 -13.39 -57.77
CA LEU A 930 -9.18 -14.24 -56.64
C LEU A 930 -10.70 -14.42 -56.55
N LYS A 931 -11.42 -14.19 -57.65
CA LYS A 931 -12.88 -14.26 -57.68
C LYS A 931 -13.35 -15.72 -57.57
N PRO A 932 -14.10 -16.10 -56.52
CA PRO A 932 -14.65 -17.46 -56.38
C PRO A 932 -15.76 -17.72 -57.40
N ASP A 933 -16.13 -19.00 -57.57
CA ASP A 933 -17.35 -19.36 -58.32
C ASP A 933 -18.58 -18.74 -57.63
N ILE A 934 -19.44 -18.10 -58.42
CA ILE A 934 -20.65 -17.43 -57.92
C ILE A 934 -21.58 -18.40 -57.17
N LYS A 935 -21.60 -19.69 -57.53
CA LYS A 935 -22.44 -20.68 -56.83
C LYS A 935 -22.02 -20.82 -55.36
N ILE A 936 -20.71 -20.85 -55.11
CA ILE A 936 -20.13 -20.98 -53.76
C ILE A 936 -20.40 -19.71 -52.95
N ILE A 937 -20.30 -18.53 -53.59
CA ILE A 937 -20.58 -17.23 -52.96
C ILE A 937 -22.03 -17.17 -52.46
N ILE A 938 -22.99 -17.64 -53.27
CA ILE A 938 -24.41 -17.66 -52.90
C ILE A 938 -24.67 -18.70 -51.80
N GLU A 939 -24.07 -19.89 -51.88
CA GLU A 939 -24.15 -20.91 -50.84
C GLU A 939 -23.67 -20.38 -49.48
N TYR A 940 -22.54 -19.67 -49.46
CA TYR A 940 -21.99 -19.08 -48.26
C TYR A 940 -22.88 -17.92 -47.74
N PHE A 941 -23.40 -17.08 -48.63
CA PHE A 941 -24.32 -16.00 -48.24
C PHE A 941 -25.61 -16.54 -47.61
N ASP A 942 -26.22 -17.58 -48.20
CA ASP A 942 -27.41 -18.21 -47.65
C ASP A 942 -27.12 -18.88 -46.30
N TYR A 943 -25.97 -19.56 -46.15
CA TYR A 943 -25.54 -20.14 -44.87
C TYR A 943 -25.38 -19.08 -43.78
N PHE A 944 -24.67 -17.98 -44.06
CA PHE A 944 -24.35 -16.96 -43.07
C PHE A 944 -25.54 -16.05 -42.73
N THR A 945 -26.44 -15.78 -43.67
CA THR A 945 -27.68 -15.02 -43.39
C THR A 945 -28.70 -15.84 -42.60
N GLY A 946 -28.69 -17.17 -42.71
CA GLY A 946 -29.49 -18.08 -41.90
C GLY A 946 -28.80 -18.60 -40.64
N TRP A 947 -27.68 -17.98 -40.24
CA TRP A 947 -26.90 -18.46 -39.10
C TRP A 947 -27.63 -18.22 -37.77
N GLU A 948 -27.76 -19.28 -36.97
CA GLU A 948 -28.28 -19.25 -35.60
C GLU A 948 -27.21 -19.76 -34.61
N TYR A 949 -27.13 -19.14 -33.43
CA TYR A 949 -26.16 -19.54 -32.41
C TYR A 949 -26.67 -20.74 -31.60
N ASP A 950 -26.03 -21.91 -31.76
CA ASP A 950 -26.34 -23.10 -30.95
C ASP A 950 -25.75 -22.98 -29.52
N GLU A 951 -26.62 -22.68 -28.55
CA GLU A 951 -26.26 -22.60 -27.13
C GLU A 951 -25.96 -23.97 -26.49
N GLN A 952 -26.41 -25.08 -27.08
CA GLN A 952 -26.30 -26.41 -26.47
C GLN A 952 -24.94 -27.07 -26.75
N GLN A 953 -24.41 -26.95 -27.97
CA GLN A 953 -23.12 -27.54 -28.35
C GLN A 953 -21.91 -27.01 -27.55
N ASN A 954 -21.98 -25.77 -27.05
CA ASN A 954 -20.87 -25.15 -26.31
C ASN A 954 -20.94 -25.32 -24.79
N LYS A 955 -22.06 -25.80 -24.23
CA LYS A 955 -22.18 -26.11 -22.79
C LYS A 955 -21.43 -27.39 -22.40
N GLU A 956 -21.29 -28.36 -23.31
CA GLU A 956 -20.65 -29.65 -23.02
C GLU A 956 -19.11 -29.59 -22.90
N LYS A 957 -18.46 -28.49 -23.31
CA LYS A 957 -16.99 -28.34 -23.27
C LYS A 957 -16.43 -27.53 -22.09
N MET A 958 -17.27 -27.00 -21.19
CA MET A 958 -16.77 -26.17 -20.08
C MET A 958 -17.38 -26.53 -18.71
N LEU A 959 -16.52 -27.06 -17.83
CA LEU A 959 -16.69 -26.99 -16.39
C LEU A 959 -16.21 -25.61 -15.93
N ILE A 960 -17.12 -24.66 -15.74
CA ILE A 960 -17.11 -23.51 -14.79
C ILE A 960 -18.08 -22.43 -15.33
N SER A 961 -18.87 -21.85 -14.42
CA SER A 961 -19.88 -20.82 -14.64
C SER A 961 -19.29 -19.47 -15.03
N VAL A 962 -19.39 -19.04 -16.29
CA VAL A 962 -19.29 -17.61 -16.66
C VAL A 962 -20.17 -17.32 -17.88
N SER A 963 -21.29 -16.61 -17.68
CA SER A 963 -22.17 -16.13 -18.77
C SER A 963 -21.50 -15.12 -19.70
N GLU A 964 -20.47 -14.41 -19.22
CA GLU A 964 -19.74 -13.38 -19.99
C GLU A 964 -18.89 -13.97 -21.13
N PHE A 965 -18.24 -15.13 -20.92
CA PHE A 965 -17.40 -15.77 -21.95
C PHE A 965 -18.23 -16.30 -23.14
N VAL A 966 -19.43 -16.82 -22.87
CA VAL A 966 -20.36 -17.30 -23.91
C VAL A 966 -20.85 -16.13 -24.76
N ASN A 967 -21.16 -15.00 -24.14
CA ASN A 967 -21.55 -13.77 -24.84
C ASN A 967 -20.39 -13.20 -25.69
N LEU A 968 -19.15 -13.25 -25.19
CA LEU A 968 -17.97 -12.78 -25.93
C LEU A 968 -17.70 -13.60 -27.20
N LYS A 969 -17.75 -14.94 -27.12
CA LYS A 969 -17.58 -15.81 -28.31
C LYS A 969 -18.69 -15.62 -29.34
N LYS A 970 -19.95 -15.51 -28.89
CA LYS A 970 -21.08 -15.22 -29.77
C LYS A 970 -20.89 -13.89 -30.51
N LYS A 971 -20.47 -12.85 -29.78
CA LYS A 971 -20.17 -11.52 -30.34
C LYS A 971 -19.07 -11.58 -31.40
N ILE A 972 -17.94 -12.22 -31.11
CA ILE A 972 -16.81 -12.35 -32.05
C ILE A 972 -17.22 -13.06 -33.35
N LYS A 973 -17.96 -14.16 -33.28
CA LYS A 973 -18.45 -14.89 -34.46
C LYS A 973 -19.39 -14.04 -35.31
N LEU A 974 -20.39 -13.41 -34.68
CA LEU A 974 -21.34 -12.51 -35.35
C LEU A 974 -20.65 -11.36 -36.09
N GLU A 975 -19.64 -10.76 -35.46
CA GLU A 975 -18.85 -9.70 -36.08
C GLU A 975 -18.07 -10.17 -37.33
N CYS A 976 -17.45 -11.35 -37.27
CA CYS A 976 -16.75 -11.93 -38.42
C CYS A 976 -17.72 -12.21 -39.57
N ILE A 977 -18.88 -12.81 -39.26
CA ILE A 977 -19.92 -13.13 -40.22
C ILE A 977 -20.44 -11.85 -40.90
N GLY A 978 -20.71 -10.78 -40.14
CA GLY A 978 -21.13 -9.50 -40.70
C GLY A 978 -20.13 -8.91 -41.72
N CYS A 979 -18.82 -9.00 -41.43
CA CYS A 979 -17.77 -8.57 -42.36
C CYS A 979 -17.71 -9.46 -43.61
N ILE A 980 -17.82 -10.78 -43.44
CA ILE A 980 -17.83 -11.75 -44.54
C ILE A 980 -19.01 -11.45 -45.49
N LEU A 981 -20.22 -11.24 -44.94
CA LEU A 981 -21.41 -10.90 -45.72
C LEU A 981 -21.23 -9.63 -46.55
N TYR A 982 -20.64 -8.57 -45.97
CA TYR A 982 -20.29 -7.36 -46.72
C TYR A 982 -19.43 -7.66 -47.96
N TYR A 983 -18.35 -8.40 -47.79
CA TYR A 983 -17.44 -8.72 -48.89
C TYR A 983 -18.07 -9.67 -49.92
N LEU A 984 -18.86 -10.65 -49.50
CA LEU A 984 -19.57 -11.57 -50.40
C LEU A 984 -20.54 -10.83 -51.32
N VAL A 985 -21.32 -9.88 -50.77
CA VAL A 985 -22.31 -9.10 -51.55
C VAL A 985 -21.64 -8.26 -52.64
N GLN A 986 -20.40 -7.80 -52.45
CA GLN A 986 -19.67 -7.06 -53.48
C GLN A 986 -19.35 -7.89 -54.74
N TYR A 987 -19.40 -9.23 -54.64
CA TYR A 987 -19.23 -10.13 -55.79
C TYR A 987 -20.54 -10.49 -56.51
N PHE A 988 -21.69 -10.06 -56.00
CA PHE A 988 -22.99 -10.41 -56.58
C PHE A 988 -23.16 -9.82 -57.99
N PRO A 989 -23.57 -10.63 -58.99
CA PRO A 989 -24.12 -10.13 -60.23
C PRO A 989 -25.41 -9.35 -59.97
N LYS A 990 -25.77 -8.46 -60.91
CA LYS A 990 -27.00 -7.63 -60.81
C LYS A 990 -28.28 -8.45 -60.56
N GLU A 991 -28.35 -9.68 -61.06
CA GLU A 991 -29.49 -10.60 -60.90
C GLU A 991 -29.70 -11.04 -59.43
N TYR A 992 -28.63 -11.10 -58.64
CA TYR A 992 -28.66 -11.52 -57.24
C TYR A 992 -28.79 -10.34 -56.26
N LEU A 993 -28.64 -9.09 -56.73
CA LEU A 993 -28.95 -7.86 -56.00
C LEU A 993 -30.45 -7.54 -56.08
N ASN A 994 -31.28 -8.50 -55.69
CA ASN A 994 -32.73 -8.44 -55.75
C ASN A 994 -33.35 -8.24 -54.34
N LYS A 995 -34.67 -8.05 -54.29
CA LYS A 995 -35.39 -7.79 -53.03
C LYS A 995 -35.33 -8.98 -52.06
N ASP A 996 -35.40 -10.21 -52.55
CA ASP A 996 -35.40 -11.40 -51.68
C ASP A 996 -34.09 -11.53 -50.89
N ASN A 997 -32.94 -11.35 -51.55
CA ASN A 997 -31.64 -11.38 -50.86
C ASN A 997 -31.42 -10.16 -49.95
N PHE A 998 -32.02 -9.00 -50.27
CA PHE A 998 -32.05 -7.85 -49.37
C PHE A 998 -32.80 -8.19 -48.07
N GLU A 999 -34.00 -8.79 -48.16
CA GLU A 999 -34.81 -9.16 -46.98
C GLU A 999 -34.15 -10.24 -46.11
N LYS A 1000 -33.42 -11.20 -46.71
CA LYS A 1000 -32.61 -12.18 -45.97
C LYS A 1000 -31.55 -11.49 -45.12
N PHE A 1001 -30.77 -10.58 -45.71
CA PHE A 1001 -29.75 -9.84 -44.97
C PHE A 1001 -30.36 -8.83 -43.97
N TYR A 1002 -31.49 -8.21 -44.31
CA TYR A 1002 -32.20 -7.29 -43.42
C TYR A 1002 -32.71 -7.99 -42.16
N SER A 1003 -33.21 -9.22 -42.30
CA SER A 1003 -33.65 -10.06 -41.17
C SER A 1003 -32.48 -10.41 -40.25
N PHE A 1004 -31.36 -10.87 -40.82
CA PHE A 1004 -30.09 -11.08 -40.09
C PHE A 1004 -29.63 -9.82 -39.35
N TYR A 1005 -29.71 -8.65 -39.99
CA TYR A 1005 -29.32 -7.36 -39.41
C TYR A 1005 -30.21 -6.98 -38.21
N ILE A 1006 -31.53 -7.12 -38.32
CA ILE A 1006 -32.46 -6.78 -37.22
C ILE A 1006 -32.27 -7.71 -36.02
N GLU A 1007 -32.22 -9.01 -36.26
CA GLU A 1007 -32.15 -10.03 -35.19
C GLU A 1007 -30.86 -9.92 -34.36
N ASN A 1008 -29.79 -9.37 -34.95
CA ASN A 1008 -28.47 -9.28 -34.33
C ASN A 1008 -28.00 -7.83 -34.06
N ASN A 1009 -28.86 -6.83 -34.26
CA ASN A 1009 -28.52 -5.39 -34.16
C ASN A 1009 -27.94 -4.97 -32.79
N GLY A 1010 -28.25 -5.71 -31.72
CA GLY A 1010 -27.71 -5.48 -30.38
C GLY A 1010 -26.28 -5.99 -30.15
N PHE A 1011 -25.77 -6.88 -31.01
CA PHE A 1011 -24.44 -7.52 -30.87
C PHE A 1011 -23.48 -7.18 -32.02
N LEU A 1012 -24.00 -6.65 -33.15
CA LEU A 1012 -23.21 -6.22 -34.30
C LEU A 1012 -22.53 -4.87 -34.02
N GLU A 1013 -21.43 -4.90 -33.29
CA GLU A 1013 -20.69 -3.69 -32.91
C GLU A 1013 -19.60 -3.28 -33.91
N LYS A 1014 -19.35 -4.04 -35.00
CA LYS A 1014 -18.29 -3.73 -35.99
C LYS A 1014 -18.78 -3.09 -37.29
N TYR A 1015 -17.82 -2.43 -37.94
CA TYR A 1015 -17.84 -1.89 -39.30
C TYR A 1015 -18.45 -2.86 -40.34
N TYR A 1016 -19.03 -2.31 -41.42
CA TYR A 1016 -19.47 -2.93 -42.68
C TYR A 1016 -20.94 -3.42 -42.83
N THR A 1017 -21.73 -3.55 -41.76
CA THR A 1017 -23.11 -4.07 -41.86
C THR A 1017 -24.08 -3.15 -42.60
N ILE A 1018 -24.06 -1.84 -42.32
CA ILE A 1018 -24.92 -0.86 -43.00
C ILE A 1018 -24.46 -0.66 -44.45
N ARG A 1019 -23.14 -0.67 -44.70
CA ARG A 1019 -22.58 -0.56 -46.06
C ARG A 1019 -22.99 -1.71 -46.98
N THR A 1020 -23.32 -2.87 -46.43
CA THR A 1020 -23.77 -4.04 -47.20
C THR A 1020 -25.08 -3.78 -47.94
N PHE A 1021 -25.91 -2.82 -47.49
CA PHE A 1021 -27.15 -2.44 -48.19
C PHE A 1021 -26.92 -1.58 -49.45
N VAL A 1022 -25.74 -0.96 -49.61
CA VAL A 1022 -25.45 -0.01 -50.70
C VAL A 1022 -25.52 -0.66 -52.10
N PRO A 1023 -24.96 -1.85 -52.35
CA PRO A 1023 -25.11 -2.53 -53.65
C PRO A 1023 -26.56 -2.84 -54.03
N PHE A 1024 -27.43 -3.15 -53.06
CA PHE A 1024 -28.85 -3.47 -53.32
C PHE A 1024 -29.63 -2.22 -53.77
N VAL A 1025 -29.47 -1.09 -53.07
CA VAL A 1025 -30.18 0.15 -53.43
C VAL A 1025 -29.71 0.74 -54.76
N LEU A 1026 -28.43 0.57 -55.10
CA LEU A 1026 -27.91 0.97 -56.42
C LEU A 1026 -28.49 0.16 -57.58
N ASN A 1027 -28.96 -1.06 -57.34
CA ASN A 1027 -29.59 -1.91 -58.35
C ASN A 1027 -31.12 -1.72 -58.38
N ASN A 1028 -31.75 -1.37 -57.24
CA ASN A 1028 -33.19 -1.17 -57.12
C ASN A 1028 -33.54 0.09 -56.29
N SER A 1029 -33.90 1.18 -56.98
CA SER A 1029 -34.26 2.46 -56.36
C SER A 1029 -35.55 2.43 -55.52
N GLN A 1030 -36.35 1.36 -55.57
CA GLN A 1030 -37.50 1.20 -54.67
C GLN A 1030 -37.08 1.04 -53.20
N LEU A 1031 -35.83 0.64 -52.96
CA LEU A 1031 -35.25 0.44 -51.62
C LEU A 1031 -34.67 1.74 -51.03
N ASP A 1032 -34.69 2.87 -51.75
CA ASP A 1032 -34.08 4.14 -51.33
C ASP A 1032 -34.53 4.55 -49.92
N LYS A 1033 -35.84 4.47 -49.65
CA LYS A 1033 -36.42 4.88 -48.36
C LYS A 1033 -35.94 3.98 -47.21
N GLU A 1034 -35.94 2.67 -47.43
CA GLU A 1034 -35.56 1.66 -46.43
C GLU A 1034 -34.08 1.83 -46.05
N VAL A 1035 -33.19 2.00 -47.04
CA VAL A 1035 -31.75 2.19 -46.80
C VAL A 1035 -31.45 3.56 -46.17
N ILE A 1036 -32.16 4.62 -46.57
CA ILE A 1036 -32.05 5.95 -45.93
C ILE A 1036 -32.40 5.86 -44.44
N ASP A 1037 -33.45 5.13 -44.07
CA ASP A 1037 -33.87 5.00 -42.68
C ASP A 1037 -32.88 4.16 -41.86
N ILE A 1038 -32.32 3.07 -42.43
CA ILE A 1038 -31.24 2.28 -41.81
C ILE A 1038 -30.01 3.17 -41.51
N ILE A 1039 -29.53 3.93 -42.51
CA ILE A 1039 -28.39 4.83 -42.33
C ILE A 1039 -28.69 5.91 -41.28
N LYS A 1040 -29.91 6.48 -41.29
CA LYS A 1040 -30.34 7.47 -40.30
C LYS A 1040 -30.37 6.92 -38.88
N MET A 1041 -30.73 5.65 -38.70
CA MET A 1041 -30.69 4.97 -37.41
C MET A 1041 -29.24 4.74 -36.97
N GLY A 1042 -28.37 4.30 -37.89
CA GLY A 1042 -26.94 4.12 -37.63
C GLY A 1042 -26.24 5.40 -37.16
N LEU A 1043 -26.51 6.54 -37.82
CA LEU A 1043 -25.98 7.86 -37.41
C LEU A 1043 -26.48 8.35 -36.03
N ARG A 1044 -27.55 7.76 -35.48
CA ARG A 1044 -28.07 8.09 -34.14
C ARG A 1044 -27.56 7.14 -33.05
N SER A 1045 -26.76 6.15 -33.42
CA SER A 1045 -26.21 5.17 -32.48
C SER A 1045 -25.27 5.83 -31.46
N LYS A 1046 -25.21 5.27 -30.25
CA LYS A 1046 -24.19 5.61 -29.25
C LYS A 1046 -22.86 4.88 -29.52
N ASN A 1047 -22.86 3.87 -30.39
CA ASN A 1047 -21.66 3.13 -30.78
C ASN A 1047 -20.99 3.81 -31.98
N GLU A 1048 -19.74 4.20 -31.80
CA GLU A 1048 -18.97 4.94 -32.81
C GLU A 1048 -18.71 4.17 -34.09
N LEU A 1049 -18.53 2.85 -34.00
CA LEU A 1049 -18.25 1.99 -35.16
C LEU A 1049 -19.46 1.93 -36.09
N VAL A 1050 -20.67 1.90 -35.51
CA VAL A 1050 -21.95 1.97 -36.24
C VAL A 1050 -22.13 3.33 -36.91
N VAL A 1051 -21.79 4.42 -36.21
CA VAL A 1051 -21.81 5.78 -36.78
C VAL A 1051 -20.83 5.88 -37.96
N CYS A 1052 -19.62 5.32 -37.83
CA CYS A 1052 -18.63 5.33 -38.90
C CYS A 1052 -19.08 4.53 -40.11
N ASP A 1053 -19.70 3.36 -39.91
CA ASP A 1053 -20.20 2.55 -41.00
C ASP A 1053 -21.35 3.24 -41.75
N ALA A 1054 -22.29 3.85 -41.02
CA ALA A 1054 -23.35 4.66 -41.59
C ALA A 1054 -22.81 5.86 -42.39
N ALA A 1055 -21.83 6.59 -41.85
CA ALA A 1055 -21.20 7.71 -42.55
C ALA A 1055 -20.48 7.27 -43.83
N LYS A 1056 -19.72 6.16 -43.79
CA LYS A 1056 -19.05 5.57 -44.96
C LYS A 1056 -20.05 5.02 -45.99
N ALA A 1057 -21.21 4.51 -45.57
CA ALA A 1057 -22.26 4.07 -46.48
C ALA A 1057 -22.80 5.22 -47.35
N ILE A 1058 -22.93 6.43 -46.77
CA ILE A 1058 -23.35 7.63 -47.53
C ILE A 1058 -22.32 7.95 -48.62
N LEU A 1059 -21.04 7.89 -48.27
CA LEU A 1059 -19.94 8.15 -49.20
C LEU A 1059 -19.87 7.08 -50.30
N GLU A 1060 -19.95 5.78 -49.96
CA GLU A 1060 -19.94 4.69 -50.93
C GLU A 1060 -21.12 4.77 -51.90
N TRP A 1061 -22.33 5.06 -51.38
CA TRP A 1061 -23.53 5.25 -52.19
C TRP A 1061 -23.37 6.46 -53.11
N GLY A 1062 -22.96 7.61 -52.57
CA GLY A 1062 -22.77 8.85 -53.32
C GLY A 1062 -21.71 8.79 -54.41
N ASN A 1063 -20.63 8.02 -54.21
CA ASN A 1063 -19.58 7.82 -55.21
C ASN A 1063 -20.07 7.09 -56.48
N LYS A 1064 -21.13 6.28 -56.35
CA LYS A 1064 -21.70 5.47 -57.44
C LYS A 1064 -22.95 6.11 -58.09
N LEU A 1065 -23.43 7.25 -57.58
CA LEU A 1065 -24.58 7.98 -58.11
C LEU A 1065 -24.17 9.04 -59.14
N SER A 1066 -24.97 9.19 -60.20
CA SER A 1066 -24.83 10.27 -61.18
C SER A 1066 -25.37 11.62 -60.68
N ASP A 1067 -26.43 11.60 -59.86
CA ASP A 1067 -27.00 12.74 -59.15
C ASP A 1067 -27.23 12.38 -57.67
N ARG A 1068 -26.88 13.28 -56.77
CA ARG A 1068 -26.84 13.06 -55.31
C ARG A 1068 -28.08 13.60 -54.58
N ILE A 1069 -29.11 14.06 -55.30
CA ILE A 1069 -30.38 14.54 -54.69
C ILE A 1069 -30.95 13.54 -53.68
N VAL A 1070 -30.93 12.24 -54.02
CA VAL A 1070 -31.49 11.16 -53.17
C VAL A 1070 -30.80 11.09 -51.80
N ILE A 1071 -29.49 11.31 -51.73
CA ILE A 1071 -28.70 11.25 -50.49
C ILE A 1071 -28.53 12.61 -49.81
N ARG A 1072 -29.02 13.71 -50.39
CA ARG A 1072 -28.93 15.06 -49.79
C ARG A 1072 -29.49 15.15 -48.37
N PRO A 1073 -30.62 14.49 -48.02
CA PRO A 1073 -31.09 14.47 -46.63
C PRO A 1073 -30.12 13.82 -45.64
N LEU A 1074 -29.28 12.88 -46.10
CA LEU A 1074 -28.25 12.24 -45.28
C LEU A 1074 -27.03 13.17 -45.12
N ILE A 1075 -26.63 13.89 -46.17
CA ILE A 1075 -25.57 14.90 -46.12
C ILE A 1075 -25.93 16.02 -45.14
N ASN A 1076 -27.14 16.58 -45.23
CA ASN A 1076 -27.61 17.60 -44.27
C ASN A 1076 -27.58 17.06 -42.83
N LYS A 1077 -27.87 15.78 -42.62
CA LYS A 1077 -27.84 15.19 -41.28
C LYS A 1077 -26.41 15.08 -40.72
N LEU A 1078 -25.39 14.85 -41.56
CA LEU A 1078 -23.99 14.90 -41.15
C LEU A 1078 -23.57 16.34 -40.78
N ILE A 1079 -23.94 17.33 -41.59
CA ILE A 1079 -23.64 18.75 -41.34
C ILE A 1079 -24.32 19.24 -40.05
N ASN A 1080 -25.62 18.96 -39.86
CA ASN A 1080 -26.34 19.32 -38.65
C ASN A 1080 -25.78 18.65 -37.39
N HIS A 1081 -25.09 17.51 -37.52
CA HIS A 1081 -24.41 16.87 -36.39
C HIS A 1081 -23.22 17.71 -35.92
N VAL A 1082 -22.45 18.26 -36.87
CA VAL A 1082 -21.35 19.21 -36.62
C VAL A 1082 -21.88 20.53 -36.07
N GLU A 1083 -22.96 21.08 -36.65
CA GLU A 1083 -23.64 22.30 -36.17
C GLU A 1083 -24.13 22.18 -34.72
N SER A 1084 -24.52 20.97 -34.29
CA SER A 1084 -24.96 20.73 -32.92
C SER A 1084 -23.82 20.53 -31.91
N VAL A 1085 -22.55 20.61 -32.34
CA VAL A 1085 -21.33 20.42 -31.53
C VAL A 1085 -21.38 19.12 -30.70
N LYS A 1086 -22.00 18.06 -31.24
CA LYS A 1086 -22.12 16.78 -30.53
C LYS A 1086 -20.87 15.93 -30.76
N LEU A 1087 -20.06 15.75 -29.72
CA LEU A 1087 -18.83 14.95 -29.78
C LEU A 1087 -19.07 13.46 -30.09
N VAL A 1088 -20.24 12.90 -29.71
CA VAL A 1088 -20.59 11.49 -29.99
C VAL A 1088 -20.49 11.19 -31.49
N GLY A 1089 -19.57 10.31 -31.88
CA GLY A 1089 -19.40 9.85 -33.27
C GLY A 1089 -18.80 10.90 -34.22
N ILE A 1090 -18.45 12.10 -33.74
CA ILE A 1090 -17.94 13.19 -34.59
C ILE A 1090 -16.58 12.84 -35.22
N VAL A 1091 -15.76 12.07 -34.48
CA VAL A 1091 -14.46 11.56 -34.93
C VAL A 1091 -14.54 10.81 -36.25
N ASN A 1092 -15.68 10.16 -36.51
CA ASN A 1092 -15.95 9.35 -37.71
C ASN A 1092 -16.69 10.13 -38.80
N ILE A 1093 -17.41 11.19 -38.43
CA ILE A 1093 -18.16 12.04 -39.36
C ILE A 1093 -17.24 13.04 -40.06
N LEU A 1094 -16.32 13.68 -39.33
CA LEU A 1094 -15.39 14.68 -39.87
C LEU A 1094 -14.56 14.19 -41.09
N PRO A 1095 -13.98 12.96 -41.08
CA PRO A 1095 -13.27 12.44 -42.25
C PRO A 1095 -14.16 12.28 -43.48
N VAL A 1096 -15.41 11.84 -43.30
CA VAL A 1096 -16.37 11.66 -44.39
C VAL A 1096 -16.77 13.01 -44.97
N ILE A 1097 -17.03 14.00 -44.13
CA ILE A 1097 -17.29 15.38 -44.56
C ILE A 1097 -16.08 15.95 -45.31
N ASN A 1098 -14.85 15.71 -44.83
CA ASN A 1098 -13.65 16.18 -45.52
C ASN A 1098 -13.48 15.54 -46.91
N GLU A 1099 -13.84 14.26 -47.06
CA GLU A 1099 -13.83 13.61 -48.37
C GLU A 1099 -14.92 14.18 -49.29
N MET A 1100 -16.13 14.41 -48.77
CA MET A 1100 -17.23 15.06 -49.51
C MET A 1100 -16.86 16.48 -49.96
N LEU A 1101 -16.20 17.25 -49.08
CA LEU A 1101 -15.61 18.54 -49.41
C LEU A 1101 -14.62 18.37 -50.57
N ASN A 1102 -13.67 17.43 -50.44
CA ASN A 1102 -12.62 17.22 -51.42
C ASN A 1102 -13.16 16.76 -52.80
N GLN A 1103 -14.30 16.09 -52.83
CA GLN A 1103 -14.98 15.72 -54.07
C GLN A 1103 -15.97 16.78 -54.60
N GLY A 1104 -16.16 17.90 -53.89
CA GLY A 1104 -17.03 19.01 -54.32
C GLY A 1104 -18.52 18.76 -54.14
N TRP A 1105 -18.92 17.98 -53.13
CA TRP A 1105 -20.33 17.63 -52.88
C TRP A 1105 -21.08 18.64 -52.00
N LEU A 1106 -20.35 19.45 -51.23
CA LEU A 1106 -20.89 20.39 -50.26
C LEU A 1106 -21.25 21.73 -50.90
N THR A 1107 -22.36 22.34 -50.48
CA THR A 1107 -22.75 23.69 -50.91
C THR A 1107 -21.95 24.77 -50.15
N ASN A 1108 -22.01 26.02 -50.61
CA ASN A 1108 -21.39 27.14 -49.88
C ASN A 1108 -22.00 27.31 -48.48
N ASP A 1109 -23.30 27.07 -48.32
CA ASP A 1109 -23.97 27.13 -47.01
C ASP A 1109 -23.46 26.01 -46.09
N ASP A 1110 -23.27 24.78 -46.60
CA ASP A 1110 -22.67 23.69 -45.83
C ASP A 1110 -21.26 24.06 -45.34
N ILE A 1111 -20.45 24.67 -46.21
CA ILE A 1111 -19.08 25.09 -45.88
C ILE A 1111 -19.07 26.19 -44.83
N ASN A 1112 -19.99 27.17 -44.90
CA ASN A 1112 -20.11 28.22 -43.88
C ASN A 1112 -20.46 27.65 -42.50
N ILE A 1113 -21.39 26.68 -42.43
CA ILE A 1113 -21.73 25.99 -41.17
C ILE A 1113 -20.49 25.29 -40.58
N LEU A 1114 -19.67 24.64 -41.43
CA LEU A 1114 -18.42 24.02 -40.98
C LEU A 1114 -17.42 25.06 -40.46
N ILE A 1115 -17.26 26.19 -41.16
CA ILE A 1115 -16.36 27.28 -40.75
C ILE A 1115 -16.73 27.83 -39.37
N GLU A 1116 -18.03 28.03 -39.09
CA GLU A 1116 -18.50 28.59 -37.83
C GLU A 1116 -18.33 27.64 -36.63
N ASN A 1117 -18.51 26.33 -36.83
CA ASN A 1117 -18.57 25.35 -35.72
C ASN A 1117 -17.26 24.58 -35.47
N LEU A 1118 -16.35 24.51 -36.45
CA LEU A 1118 -15.10 23.75 -36.32
C LEU A 1118 -14.15 24.28 -35.22
N PRO A 1119 -14.00 25.61 -35.02
CA PRO A 1119 -13.20 26.14 -33.90
C PRO A 1119 -13.78 25.77 -32.52
N GLU A 1120 -15.10 25.74 -32.39
CA GLU A 1120 -15.77 25.35 -31.13
C GLU A 1120 -15.48 23.88 -30.79
N ILE A 1121 -15.64 22.97 -31.75
CA ILE A 1121 -15.31 21.54 -31.58
C ILE A 1121 -13.83 21.35 -31.22
N TYR A 1122 -12.93 22.10 -31.87
CA TYR A 1122 -11.49 22.03 -31.60
C TYR A 1122 -11.15 22.47 -30.17
N ASN A 1123 -11.77 23.55 -29.70
CA ASN A 1123 -11.57 24.12 -28.37
C ASN A 1123 -12.24 23.29 -27.25
N GLU A 1124 -13.42 22.71 -27.48
CA GLU A 1124 -14.04 21.79 -26.53
C GLU A 1124 -13.16 20.55 -26.27
N CYS A 1125 -12.35 20.15 -27.26
CA CYS A 1125 -11.42 19.04 -27.14
C CYS A 1125 -10.05 19.43 -26.53
N ASP A 1126 -9.86 20.65 -26.02
CA ASP A 1126 -8.60 21.08 -25.41
C ASP A 1126 -8.35 20.37 -24.07
N TYR A 1127 -7.16 19.77 -23.97
CA TYR A 1127 -6.74 18.95 -22.84
C TYR A 1127 -6.74 19.70 -21.50
N ARG A 1128 -6.54 21.02 -21.52
CA ARG A 1128 -6.42 21.88 -20.32
C ARG A 1128 -7.72 22.02 -19.55
N TYR A 1129 -8.86 21.86 -20.21
CA TYR A 1129 -10.18 22.01 -19.59
C TYR A 1129 -10.79 20.68 -19.11
N ILE A 1130 -10.09 19.56 -19.31
CA ILE A 1130 -10.51 18.24 -18.85
C ILE A 1130 -10.31 18.15 -17.33
N THR A 1131 -11.41 18.21 -16.59
CA THR A 1131 -11.40 18.11 -15.11
C THR A 1131 -11.86 16.75 -14.58
N ASP A 1132 -12.39 15.86 -15.44
CA ASP A 1132 -12.81 14.49 -15.11
C ASP A 1132 -12.54 13.55 -16.31
N ASN A 1133 -11.65 12.56 -16.17
CA ASN A 1133 -11.28 11.59 -17.22
C ASN A 1133 -12.35 10.50 -17.47
N ASN A 1134 -13.63 10.80 -17.27
CA ASN A 1134 -14.67 9.78 -17.03
C ASN A 1134 -15.56 9.47 -18.25
N THR A 1135 -15.23 9.91 -19.46
CA THR A 1135 -16.01 9.60 -20.67
C THR A 1135 -15.15 9.03 -21.79
N ILE A 1136 -15.70 8.04 -22.52
CA ILE A 1136 -15.12 7.48 -23.76
C ILE A 1136 -14.80 8.61 -24.76
N GLU A 1137 -15.60 9.67 -24.78
CA GLU A 1137 -15.43 10.83 -25.66
C GLU A 1137 -14.08 11.53 -25.47
N ILE A 1138 -13.58 11.66 -24.24
CA ILE A 1138 -12.31 12.34 -23.92
C ILE A 1138 -11.12 11.63 -24.56
N SER A 1139 -11.16 10.30 -24.64
CA SER A 1139 -10.10 9.51 -25.30
C SER A 1139 -9.91 9.85 -26.78
N LEU A 1140 -10.97 10.33 -27.43
CA LEU A 1140 -10.96 10.61 -28.86
C LEU A 1140 -10.56 12.06 -29.17
N PHE A 1141 -10.40 12.91 -28.16
CA PHE A 1141 -10.06 14.33 -28.34
C PHE A 1141 -8.83 14.57 -29.22
N PRO A 1142 -7.70 13.84 -29.08
CA PRO A 1142 -6.57 14.00 -29.99
C PRO A 1142 -6.93 13.68 -31.43
N THR A 1143 -7.72 12.63 -31.65
CA THR A 1143 -8.16 12.24 -32.99
C THR A 1143 -9.13 13.27 -33.57
N ILE A 1144 -10.09 13.76 -32.78
CA ILE A 1144 -11.04 14.80 -33.19
C ILE A 1144 -10.28 16.08 -33.57
N ARG A 1145 -9.36 16.57 -32.71
CA ARG A 1145 -8.51 17.73 -33.00
C ARG A 1145 -7.73 17.55 -34.29
N ALA A 1146 -7.08 16.40 -34.49
CA ALA A 1146 -6.36 16.10 -35.72
C ALA A 1146 -7.28 16.11 -36.97
N ARG A 1147 -8.52 15.61 -36.87
CA ARG A 1147 -9.50 15.69 -37.96
C ARG A 1147 -9.98 17.11 -38.23
N CYS A 1148 -10.17 17.94 -37.20
CA CYS A 1148 -10.48 19.36 -37.35
C CYS A 1148 -9.37 20.09 -38.10
N VAL A 1149 -8.10 19.87 -37.74
CA VAL A 1149 -6.93 20.46 -38.42
C VAL A 1149 -6.92 20.09 -39.90
N LYS A 1150 -7.16 18.82 -40.25
CA LYS A 1150 -7.22 18.36 -41.65
C LYS A 1150 -8.35 19.03 -42.44
N LEU A 1151 -9.55 19.12 -41.84
CA LEU A 1151 -10.70 19.74 -42.48
C LEU A 1151 -10.50 21.26 -42.64
N ALA A 1152 -9.98 21.95 -41.63
CA ALA A 1152 -9.65 23.38 -41.68
C ALA A 1152 -8.66 23.68 -42.81
N ARG A 1153 -7.59 22.89 -42.93
CA ARG A 1153 -6.60 22.97 -44.01
C ARG A 1153 -7.24 22.82 -45.39
N ASP A 1154 -8.10 21.83 -45.58
CA ASP A 1154 -8.71 21.53 -46.88
C ASP A 1154 -9.79 22.56 -47.26
N ILE A 1155 -10.49 23.15 -46.28
CA ILE A 1155 -11.38 24.31 -46.48
C ILE A 1155 -10.57 25.53 -46.93
N LEU A 1156 -9.51 25.89 -46.20
CA LEU A 1156 -8.65 27.05 -46.51
C LEU A 1156 -7.96 26.95 -47.87
N LYS A 1157 -7.62 25.74 -48.33
CA LYS A 1157 -7.08 25.53 -49.69
C LYS A 1157 -8.10 25.82 -50.80
N ARG A 1158 -9.40 25.78 -50.50
CA ARG A 1158 -10.50 25.97 -51.47
C ARG A 1158 -11.11 27.37 -51.40
N SER A 1159 -11.08 28.02 -50.24
CA SER A 1159 -11.59 29.37 -50.07
C SER A 1159 -10.54 30.42 -50.47
N ASN A 1160 -10.94 31.40 -51.29
CA ASN A 1160 -10.12 32.59 -51.55
C ASN A 1160 -10.22 33.66 -50.43
N GLN A 1161 -10.96 33.36 -49.36
CA GLN A 1161 -11.18 34.24 -48.22
C GLN A 1161 -10.29 33.85 -47.05
N LEU A 1162 -9.61 34.86 -46.47
CA LEU A 1162 -8.90 34.74 -45.20
C LEU A 1162 -9.91 34.52 -44.07
N ASN A 1163 -9.93 33.33 -43.49
CA ASN A 1163 -10.63 33.06 -42.24
C ASN A 1163 -9.58 32.91 -41.13
N LEU A 1164 -9.59 33.84 -40.18
CA LEU A 1164 -8.60 33.90 -39.10
C LEU A 1164 -8.77 32.75 -38.11
N ASP A 1165 -10.02 32.37 -37.78
CA ASP A 1165 -10.30 31.31 -36.80
C ASP A 1165 -9.77 29.94 -37.26
N LEU A 1166 -9.91 29.61 -38.56
CA LEU A 1166 -9.34 28.39 -39.12
C LEU A 1166 -7.80 28.44 -39.23
N GLN A 1167 -7.21 29.62 -39.40
CA GLN A 1167 -5.74 29.78 -39.39
C GLN A 1167 -5.18 29.59 -37.98
N ASP A 1168 -5.89 30.08 -36.96
CA ASP A 1168 -5.50 29.91 -35.56
C ASP A 1168 -5.48 28.42 -35.17
N ILE A 1169 -6.44 27.61 -35.64
CA ILE A 1169 -6.41 26.14 -35.47
C ILE A 1169 -5.12 25.52 -36.04
N LEU A 1170 -4.68 25.96 -37.23
CA LEU A 1170 -3.46 25.41 -37.85
C LEU A 1170 -2.19 25.83 -37.10
N GLU A 1171 -2.11 27.07 -36.61
CA GLU A 1171 -0.96 27.55 -35.84
C GLU A 1171 -0.89 26.94 -34.44
N GLU A 1172 -2.03 26.76 -33.75
CA GLU A 1172 -2.10 26.08 -32.47
C GLU A 1172 -1.69 24.61 -32.61
N ALA A 1173 -2.18 23.93 -33.65
CA ALA A 1173 -1.88 22.53 -33.90
C ALA A 1173 -0.39 22.23 -33.99
N LYS A 1174 0.43 23.11 -34.60
CA LYS A 1174 1.89 22.92 -34.72
C LYS A 1174 2.60 22.76 -33.37
N ASN A 1175 2.05 23.37 -32.32
CA ASN A 1175 2.58 23.34 -30.95
C ASN A 1175 1.73 22.49 -30.01
N ASP A 1176 0.81 21.68 -30.54
CA ASP A 1176 -0.04 20.80 -29.76
C ASP A 1176 0.81 19.78 -28.97
N ALA A 1177 0.32 19.38 -27.80
CA ALA A 1177 1.03 18.42 -26.95
C ALA A 1177 1.25 17.06 -27.65
N LEU A 1178 0.34 16.63 -28.53
CA LEU A 1178 0.37 15.30 -29.11
C LEU A 1178 0.76 15.31 -30.60
N PRO A 1179 1.59 14.34 -31.05
CA PRO A 1179 2.14 14.33 -32.41
C PRO A 1179 1.08 14.11 -33.50
N GLU A 1180 -0.01 13.41 -33.19
CA GLU A 1180 -1.13 13.22 -34.12
C GLU A 1180 -1.80 14.52 -34.54
N VAL A 1181 -1.84 15.53 -33.66
CA VAL A 1181 -2.37 16.87 -33.97
C VAL A 1181 -1.27 17.72 -34.59
N ARG A 1182 -0.04 17.69 -34.04
CA ARG A 1182 1.13 18.43 -34.60
C ARG A 1182 1.39 18.14 -36.06
N PHE A 1183 1.24 16.88 -36.48
CA PHE A 1183 1.52 16.45 -37.85
C PHE A 1183 0.24 16.27 -38.68
N ALA A 1184 -0.92 16.70 -38.19
CA ALA A 1184 -2.20 16.57 -38.89
C ALA A 1184 -2.25 17.42 -40.17
N GLU A 1185 -1.72 18.66 -40.12
CA GLU A 1185 -1.73 19.58 -41.27
C GLU A 1185 -0.96 18.99 -42.48
N THR A 1186 0.16 18.32 -42.22
CA THR A 1186 1.04 17.79 -43.28
C THR A 1186 0.74 16.34 -43.67
N ASP A 1187 -0.19 15.66 -42.98
CA ASP A 1187 -0.42 14.22 -43.07
C ASP A 1187 0.86 13.40 -42.82
N GLU A 1188 1.73 13.87 -41.92
CA GLU A 1188 3.02 13.25 -41.60
C GLU A 1188 3.01 12.49 -40.26
N PHE A 1189 1.85 12.34 -39.63
CA PHE A 1189 1.73 11.52 -38.43
C PHE A 1189 1.90 10.03 -38.75
N TYR A 1190 2.79 9.38 -38.01
CA TYR A 1190 2.96 7.93 -38.08
C TYR A 1190 1.91 7.24 -37.20
N GLU A 1191 0.78 6.85 -37.79
CA GLU A 1191 -0.08 5.86 -37.15
C GLU A 1191 0.61 4.51 -37.20
N GLN A 1192 0.80 3.87 -36.05
CA GLN A 1192 1.30 2.50 -36.02
C GLN A 1192 0.30 1.63 -36.80
N ALA A 1193 0.68 1.30 -38.03
CA ALA A 1193 0.00 0.30 -38.81
C ALA A 1193 0.27 -1.02 -38.09
N ASN A 1194 -0.61 -1.38 -37.16
CA ASN A 1194 -0.77 -2.78 -36.87
C ASN A 1194 -1.26 -3.36 -38.20
N PRO A 1195 -0.47 -4.16 -38.94
CA PRO A 1195 -0.95 -4.79 -40.17
C PRO A 1195 -2.15 -5.71 -39.88
N LEU A 1196 -2.47 -5.88 -38.59
CA LEU A 1196 -3.51 -6.66 -37.97
C LEU A 1196 -4.55 -5.77 -37.24
N LYS A 1197 -4.70 -4.47 -37.55
CA LYS A 1197 -5.87 -3.66 -37.06
C LYS A 1197 -7.22 -4.32 -37.42
N HIS A 1198 -7.20 -5.28 -38.35
CA HIS A 1198 -8.35 -6.11 -38.73
C HIS A 1198 -8.35 -7.55 -38.14
N ILE A 1199 -7.27 -8.02 -37.52
CA ILE A 1199 -7.09 -9.45 -37.15
C ILE A 1199 -6.69 -9.66 -35.66
N ASN A 1200 -6.09 -8.67 -34.98
CA ASN A 1200 -5.58 -8.83 -33.60
C ASN A 1200 -6.64 -8.79 -32.47
N LEU A 1201 -7.94 -8.73 -32.78
CA LEU A 1201 -8.98 -9.03 -31.79
C LEU A 1201 -9.22 -10.54 -31.60
N LEU A 1202 -8.62 -11.38 -32.44
CA LEU A 1202 -8.78 -12.83 -32.40
C LEU A 1202 -7.51 -13.58 -31.92
N GLY A 1203 -6.33 -12.99 -32.15
CA GLY A 1203 -5.04 -13.61 -31.79
C GLY A 1203 -4.71 -13.68 -30.29
N HIS A 1204 -5.53 -13.10 -29.41
CA HIS A 1204 -5.34 -13.21 -27.94
C HIS A 1204 -6.13 -14.35 -27.28
N ILE A 1205 -6.81 -15.21 -28.06
CA ILE A 1205 -7.58 -16.36 -27.52
C ILE A 1205 -6.94 -17.71 -27.90
N HIS A 1206 -5.69 -17.71 -28.38
CA HIS A 1206 -4.91 -18.94 -28.55
C HIS A 1206 -3.91 -19.19 -27.43
#